data_AF-A0A431MVR1-F1
#
_entry.id   AF-A0A431MVR1-F1
#
_cell.length_a   1.000
_cell.length_b   1.000
_cell.length_c   1.000
_cell.angle_alpha   90.00
_cell.angle_beta   90.00
_cell.angle_gamma   90.00
#
_symmetry.space_group_name_H-M   'P 1'
#
loop_
_entity.id
_entity.type
_entity.pdbx_description
1 polymer ?
#
loop_
_entity_poly.entity_id
_entity_poly.type
_entity_poly.pdbx_seq_one_letter_code
_entity_poly.pdbx_strand_id
1 'polypeptide(L)'
;MKKLALFITSLICITGINAQCTYPVSLNQKIKKSVHIVLGTVVTKESFTDQETGNIYTLNKIKITAWLKGYEQSREVAVITEGGVVGNNAMVVTPSLQLQAGKEYILFLESNNYKKDNKSFRRTNPGIIQALVYADEQGALLNLNGHYTGLHTSTKMNEKKLFEEIQSVTGETARTPSNLPFRARTTTEVNISAKTAAVSSFAPTTTNAGTIVPGDFVTISGAGFGASPGTVAFANGDDGGATTITPPVSSDYVSWSDGSITVKVPSNAGTGNFIVNGTFTSPSPLTVNYSHTNINSTFFNFSTSTRQRYYLRNMNGAGGYDFLYNTGGFSANTSATAAFQRALSNWKTNTLINWRVNGTTPNGFASDNVNVVMFDATLPSGVLGRTTSRFTGGAIPGTCEQANTVWCVYEIDVQFTPDPPVPGFTWQFGPSAPSSSQFDFESVALHELGHAHGLGHIINLGKVMHYALSNGSSIRTLSANDINAGTAKMSYSTSATCFNATGCGSGPMVLATLPLRIITFNGEWMDFNKNKLRWETGYADDVKAFIVQKSNDGRQFYDAASVARTGNQTKFSYIDYDTRGIDWYYRIKQINLDGNFDYSNTVFIKNKQTEKSKIWIGSGDRLNVYIRNANVSIFSLKLYNITGQLITESKINSNYSSLKLPSLSTGIYYYSISNGSENYSGKLFYGEQ
;
A
#
# COMPACT_ATOMS: atom_id res chain seq x y z
N MET A 1 -52.99 -3.49 -32.36
CA MET A 1 -51.85 -2.61 -32.03
C MET A 1 -51.43 -2.84 -30.58
N LYS A 2 -50.42 -3.68 -30.32
CA LYS A 2 -49.76 -3.79 -29.01
C LYS A 2 -48.26 -3.61 -29.26
N LYS A 3 -47.70 -2.53 -28.73
CA LYS A 3 -46.29 -2.15 -28.88
C LYS A 3 -45.43 -3.12 -28.06
N LEU A 4 -44.52 -3.82 -28.73
CA LEU A 4 -43.49 -4.65 -28.12
C LEU A 4 -42.33 -3.71 -27.75
N ALA A 5 -42.09 -3.51 -26.44
CA ALA A 5 -40.94 -2.77 -25.95
C ALA A 5 -39.73 -3.71 -25.90
N LEU A 6 -38.76 -3.48 -26.79
CA LEU A 6 -37.49 -4.18 -26.85
C LEU A 6 -36.55 -3.62 -25.77
N PHE A 7 -36.41 -4.33 -24.64
CA PHE A 7 -35.39 -4.01 -23.65
C PHE A 7 -34.05 -4.58 -24.13
N ILE A 8 -33.17 -3.70 -24.63
CA ILE A 8 -31.76 -4.02 -24.89
C ILE A 8 -31.03 -3.94 -23.56
N THR A 9 -30.89 -5.06 -22.86
CA THR A 9 -29.95 -5.19 -21.74
C THR A 9 -28.53 -5.25 -22.30
N SER A 10 -27.84 -4.10 -22.28
CA SER A 10 -26.39 -4.04 -22.45
C SER A 10 -25.74 -4.69 -21.22
N LEU A 11 -25.31 -5.94 -21.38
CA LEU A 11 -24.52 -6.65 -20.39
C LEU A 11 -23.07 -6.13 -20.49
N ILE A 12 -22.77 -5.01 -19.84
CA ILE A 12 -21.38 -4.56 -19.64
C ILE A 12 -20.79 -5.42 -18.53
N CYS A 13 -20.20 -6.55 -18.91
CA CYS A 13 -19.41 -7.39 -18.04
C CYS A 13 -17.93 -7.07 -18.27
N ILE A 14 -17.39 -6.13 -17.49
CA ILE A 14 -15.92 -5.99 -17.32
C ILE A 14 -15.66 -5.63 -15.85
N THR A 15 -15.57 -6.64 -14.99
CA THR A 15 -14.76 -6.54 -13.77
C THR A 15 -13.44 -7.22 -14.08
N GLY A 16 -12.55 -6.48 -14.74
CA GLY A 16 -11.13 -6.84 -14.78
C GLY A 16 -10.54 -6.58 -13.40
N ILE A 17 -9.91 -7.59 -12.80
CA ILE A 17 -9.07 -7.41 -11.62
C ILE A 17 -7.77 -6.79 -12.13
N ASN A 18 -7.59 -5.48 -11.87
CA ASN A 18 -6.42 -4.71 -12.30
C ASN A 18 -5.38 -4.71 -11.17
N ALA A 19 -4.08 -4.66 -11.50
CA ALA A 19 -2.98 -4.70 -10.53
C ALA A 19 -2.91 -3.35 -9.79
N GLN A 20 -2.37 -3.26 -8.58
CA GLN A 20 -2.37 -2.04 -7.78
C GLN A 20 -1.50 -0.97 -8.43
N CYS A 21 -0.47 -1.44 -9.11
CA CYS A 21 0.48 -0.62 -9.83
C CYS A 21 0.45 -0.94 -11.31
N THR A 22 -0.48 -1.77 -11.81
CA THR A 22 -0.64 -2.00 -13.24
C THR A 22 -2.09 -2.12 -13.73
N TYR A 23 -2.40 -1.63 -14.92
CA TYR A 23 -3.66 -1.88 -15.62
C TYR A 23 -3.45 -2.86 -16.79
N PRO A 24 -4.48 -3.64 -17.18
CA PRO A 24 -4.35 -4.63 -18.24
C PRO A 24 -4.00 -4.01 -19.61
N VAL A 25 -2.99 -4.57 -20.26
CA VAL A 25 -2.60 -4.29 -21.65
C VAL A 25 -3.12 -5.41 -22.53
N SER A 26 -3.99 -5.06 -23.47
CA SER A 26 -4.65 -6.04 -24.35
C SER A 26 -3.65 -6.85 -25.18
N LEU A 27 -3.99 -8.11 -25.46
CA LEU A 27 -3.17 -8.97 -26.33
C LEU A 27 -2.93 -8.32 -27.71
N ASN A 28 -3.97 -7.73 -28.30
CA ASN A 28 -3.86 -7.03 -29.59
C ASN A 28 -2.85 -5.88 -29.55
N GLN A 29 -2.85 -5.09 -28.47
CA GLN A 29 -1.87 -4.01 -28.28
C GLN A 29 -0.45 -4.58 -28.15
N LYS A 30 -0.26 -5.62 -27.34
CA LYS A 30 1.05 -6.30 -27.19
C LYS A 30 1.56 -6.81 -28.54
N ILE A 31 0.72 -7.48 -29.32
CA ILE A 31 1.07 -7.97 -30.67
C ILE A 31 1.48 -6.83 -31.59
N LYS A 32 0.70 -5.74 -31.63
CA LYS A 32 0.95 -4.60 -32.54
C LYS A 32 2.22 -3.83 -32.17
N LYS A 33 2.49 -3.64 -30.89
CA LYS A 33 3.60 -2.80 -30.39
C LYS A 33 4.94 -3.54 -30.26
N SER A 34 4.92 -4.87 -30.22
CA SER A 34 6.15 -5.67 -30.24
C SER A 34 6.77 -5.70 -31.63
N VAL A 35 8.09 -5.66 -31.73
CA VAL A 35 8.81 -5.86 -32.99
C VAL A 35 8.95 -7.35 -33.27
N HIS A 36 9.34 -8.11 -32.24
CA HIS A 36 9.46 -9.56 -32.31
C HIS A 36 8.52 -10.22 -31.30
N ILE A 37 8.02 -11.40 -31.63
CA ILE A 37 7.34 -12.27 -30.66
C ILE A 37 8.01 -13.63 -30.74
N VAL A 38 8.50 -14.13 -29.62
CA VAL A 38 9.29 -15.38 -29.59
C VAL A 38 8.70 -16.38 -28.61
N LEU A 39 8.75 -17.65 -28.98
CA LEU A 39 8.62 -18.78 -28.08
C LEU A 39 10.03 -19.28 -27.73
N GLY A 40 10.39 -19.32 -26.45
CA GLY A 40 11.72 -19.77 -26.06
C GLY A 40 11.88 -20.05 -24.57
N THR A 41 13.00 -20.69 -24.23
CA THR A 41 13.34 -21.11 -22.86
C THR A 41 14.47 -20.27 -22.29
N VAL A 42 14.33 -19.82 -21.04
CA VAL A 42 15.39 -19.09 -20.30
C VAL A 42 16.52 -20.06 -19.96
N VAL A 43 17.73 -19.82 -20.49
CA VAL A 43 18.89 -20.71 -20.30
C VAL A 43 19.86 -20.18 -19.25
N THR A 44 20.23 -18.91 -19.35
CA THR A 44 21.18 -18.27 -18.41
C THR A 44 20.71 -16.89 -18.03
N LYS A 45 21.10 -16.44 -16.84
CA LYS A 45 20.85 -15.09 -16.33
C LYS A 45 22.16 -14.47 -15.88
N GLU A 46 22.40 -13.23 -16.25
CA GLU A 46 23.62 -12.49 -15.90
C GLU A 46 23.27 -11.03 -15.60
N SER A 47 23.55 -10.56 -14.38
CA SER A 47 23.34 -9.16 -14.02
C SER A 47 24.51 -8.29 -14.45
N PHE A 48 24.23 -7.04 -14.84
CA PHE A 48 25.23 -6.06 -15.24
C PHE A 48 24.82 -4.65 -14.81
N THR A 49 25.80 -3.80 -14.58
CA THR A 49 25.59 -2.38 -14.27
C THR A 49 25.55 -1.58 -15.56
N ASP A 50 24.52 -0.76 -15.72
CA ASP A 50 24.43 0.23 -16.78
C ASP A 50 25.40 1.39 -16.52
N GLN A 51 26.12 1.79 -17.56
CA GLN A 51 27.19 2.78 -17.43
C GLN A 51 26.68 4.21 -17.34
N GLU A 52 25.49 4.49 -17.88
CA GLU A 52 24.91 5.85 -17.88
C GLU A 52 24.24 6.16 -16.54
N THR A 53 23.46 5.21 -16.03
CA THR A 53 22.61 5.43 -14.83
C THR A 53 23.14 4.77 -13.56
N GLY A 54 24.10 3.85 -13.65
CA GLY A 54 24.53 3.02 -12.51
C GLY A 54 23.50 1.98 -12.05
N ASN A 55 22.34 1.91 -12.71
CA ASN A 55 21.31 0.91 -12.41
C ASN A 55 21.78 -0.50 -12.78
N ILE A 56 21.23 -1.51 -12.11
CA ILE A 56 21.54 -2.92 -12.38
C ILE A 56 20.41 -3.55 -13.20
N TYR A 57 20.76 -4.16 -14.32
CA TYR A 57 19.87 -4.95 -15.15
C TYR A 57 20.28 -6.41 -15.14
N THR A 58 19.38 -7.31 -15.53
CA THR A 58 19.66 -8.72 -15.74
C THR A 58 19.41 -9.09 -17.19
N LEU A 59 20.43 -9.69 -17.81
CA LEU A 59 20.38 -10.24 -19.15
C LEU A 59 19.96 -11.72 -19.08
N ASN A 60 18.78 -12.02 -19.62
CA ASN A 60 18.21 -13.36 -19.67
C ASN A 60 18.39 -13.93 -21.07
N LYS A 61 19.29 -14.91 -21.25
CA LYS A 61 19.47 -15.55 -22.56
C LYS A 61 18.35 -16.53 -22.81
N ILE A 62 17.62 -16.32 -23.89
CA ILE A 62 16.47 -17.12 -24.30
C ILE A 62 16.89 -17.94 -25.52
N LYS A 63 16.83 -19.26 -25.38
CA LYS A 63 16.97 -20.17 -26.52
C LYS A 63 15.65 -20.20 -27.28
N ILE A 64 15.69 -19.81 -28.55
CA ILE A 64 14.50 -19.69 -29.38
C ILE A 64 14.05 -21.06 -29.90
N THR A 65 12.80 -21.40 -29.62
CA THR A 65 12.07 -22.51 -30.24
C THR A 65 11.44 -22.04 -31.55
N ALA A 66 10.77 -20.89 -31.53
CA ALA A 66 10.13 -20.31 -32.72
C ALA A 66 10.00 -18.79 -32.62
N TRP A 67 10.06 -18.13 -33.78
CA TRP A 67 9.67 -16.74 -34.01
C TRP A 67 8.22 -16.72 -34.47
N LEU A 68 7.35 -16.06 -33.72
CA LEU A 68 5.92 -15.91 -33.99
C LEU A 68 5.60 -14.60 -34.73
N LYS A 69 6.50 -13.62 -34.65
CA LYS A 69 6.47 -12.33 -35.36
C LYS A 69 7.90 -11.80 -35.49
N GLY A 70 8.21 -11.12 -36.59
CA GLY A 70 9.51 -10.49 -36.83
C GLY A 70 10.60 -11.54 -36.93
N TYR A 71 10.48 -12.45 -37.89
CA TYR A 71 11.39 -13.58 -38.03
C TYR A 71 12.86 -13.15 -38.16
N GLU A 72 13.73 -13.83 -37.41
CA GLU A 72 15.20 -13.73 -37.50
C GLU A 72 15.82 -15.13 -37.55
N GLN A 73 16.99 -15.27 -38.19
CA GLN A 73 17.72 -16.55 -38.22
C GLN A 73 18.39 -16.89 -36.88
N SER A 74 18.45 -15.93 -35.95
CA SER A 74 19.09 -16.14 -34.65
C SER A 74 18.39 -17.25 -33.85
N ARG A 75 19.21 -18.09 -33.22
CA ARG A 75 18.76 -19.15 -32.29
C ARG A 75 18.59 -18.64 -30.87
N GLU A 76 19.02 -17.42 -30.62
CA GLU A 76 19.04 -16.82 -29.29
C GLU A 76 18.64 -15.35 -29.34
N VAL A 77 17.96 -14.91 -28.28
CA VAL A 77 17.80 -13.49 -27.94
C VAL A 77 18.17 -13.29 -26.49
N ALA A 78 18.57 -12.08 -26.14
CA ALA A 78 18.88 -11.71 -24.78
C ALA A 78 17.83 -10.69 -24.29
N VAL A 79 17.08 -11.06 -23.27
CA VAL A 79 16.01 -10.23 -22.72
C VAL A 79 16.51 -9.50 -21.48
N ILE A 80 16.45 -8.17 -21.53
CA ILE A 80 16.87 -7.30 -20.44
C ILE A 80 15.68 -7.14 -19.48
N THR A 81 15.90 -7.43 -18.19
CA THR A 81 14.95 -7.15 -17.10
C THR A 81 15.59 -6.23 -16.08
N GLU A 82 14.81 -5.46 -15.34
CA GLU A 82 15.35 -4.55 -14.31
C GLU A 82 15.65 -5.32 -13.01
N GLY A 83 16.70 -4.89 -12.31
CA GLY A 83 17.16 -5.50 -11.07
C GLY A 83 18.21 -6.58 -11.28
N GLY A 84 18.81 -7.01 -10.17
CA GLY A 84 19.89 -7.99 -10.15
C GLY A 84 20.91 -7.74 -9.05
N VAL A 85 21.99 -8.53 -9.07
CA VAL A 85 23.11 -8.42 -8.11
C VAL A 85 24.42 -8.40 -8.87
N VAL A 86 25.25 -7.40 -8.64
CA VAL A 86 26.60 -7.25 -9.23
C VAL A 86 27.59 -6.99 -8.10
N GLY A 87 28.42 -8.00 -7.79
CA GLY A 87 29.36 -7.93 -6.67
C GLY A 87 28.64 -7.73 -5.34
N ASN A 88 28.92 -6.62 -4.66
CA ASN A 88 28.30 -6.22 -3.40
C ASN A 88 27.14 -5.22 -3.57
N ASN A 89 26.69 -4.97 -4.80
CA ASN A 89 25.55 -4.09 -5.06
C ASN A 89 24.37 -4.91 -5.58
N ALA A 90 23.16 -4.48 -5.23
CA ALA A 90 21.93 -5.07 -5.74
C ALA A 90 20.90 -3.99 -6.06
N MET A 91 19.96 -4.33 -6.93
CA MET A 91 18.80 -3.50 -7.25
C MET A 91 17.56 -4.38 -7.29
N VAL A 92 16.51 -3.95 -6.60
CA VAL A 92 15.18 -4.58 -6.62
C VAL A 92 14.20 -3.56 -7.14
N VAL A 93 13.39 -3.96 -8.12
CA VAL A 93 12.40 -3.10 -8.78
C VAL A 93 11.04 -3.80 -8.71
N THR A 94 10.03 -3.08 -8.26
CA THR A 94 8.65 -3.61 -8.18
C THR A 94 7.64 -2.54 -8.63
N PRO A 95 6.65 -2.88 -9.49
CA PRO A 95 6.55 -4.11 -10.28
C PRO A 95 7.65 -4.18 -11.35
N SER A 96 8.12 -5.38 -11.68
CA SER A 96 9.10 -5.63 -12.76
C SER A 96 9.16 -7.10 -13.16
N LEU A 97 9.36 -7.39 -14.46
CA LEU A 97 9.48 -8.74 -14.97
C LEU A 97 10.67 -9.50 -14.39
N GLN A 98 10.37 -10.64 -13.75
CA GLN A 98 11.36 -11.61 -13.29
C GLN A 98 11.20 -12.95 -14.02
N LEU A 99 12.09 -13.21 -14.97
CA LEU A 99 12.11 -14.48 -15.72
C LEU A 99 12.73 -15.62 -14.90
N GLN A 100 12.10 -16.80 -14.94
CA GLN A 100 12.53 -18.00 -14.22
C GLN A 100 13.45 -18.87 -15.10
N ALA A 101 14.61 -19.26 -14.59
CA ALA A 101 15.53 -20.14 -15.30
C ALA A 101 14.89 -21.50 -15.62
N GLY A 102 15.15 -22.03 -16.82
CA GLY A 102 14.60 -23.31 -17.28
C GLY A 102 13.12 -23.29 -17.66
N LYS A 103 12.43 -22.15 -17.53
CA LYS A 103 11.02 -22.01 -17.95
C LYS A 103 10.91 -21.50 -19.38
N GLU A 104 9.84 -21.93 -20.06
CA GLU A 104 9.51 -21.53 -21.42
C GLU A 104 8.44 -20.43 -21.41
N TYR A 105 8.62 -19.44 -22.26
CA TYR A 105 7.75 -18.27 -22.37
C TYR A 105 7.42 -17.96 -23.81
N ILE A 106 6.26 -17.32 -24.01
CA ILE A 106 6.04 -16.43 -25.15
C ILE A 106 6.36 -15.00 -24.69
N LEU A 107 7.28 -14.34 -25.39
CA LEU A 107 7.77 -13.01 -25.04
C LEU A 107 7.47 -12.02 -26.17
N PHE A 108 6.83 -10.91 -25.80
CA PHE A 108 6.48 -9.78 -26.64
C PHE A 108 7.61 -8.75 -26.60
N LEU A 109 8.52 -8.77 -27.57
CA LEU A 109 9.78 -8.03 -27.49
C LEU A 109 9.71 -6.69 -28.23
N GLU A 110 10.30 -5.68 -27.62
CA GLU A 110 10.59 -4.39 -28.27
C GLU A 110 11.74 -4.54 -29.28
N SER A 111 12.12 -3.44 -29.93
CA SER A 111 13.30 -3.40 -30.80
C SER A 111 14.59 -3.68 -30.02
N ASN A 112 15.66 -4.01 -30.75
CA ASN A 112 17.00 -4.13 -30.19
C ASN A 112 17.37 -2.83 -29.46
N ASN A 113 17.60 -2.94 -28.15
CA ASN A 113 17.81 -1.82 -27.26
C ASN A 113 19.32 -1.53 -27.19
N TYR A 114 19.73 -0.35 -27.66
CA TYR A 114 21.13 0.11 -27.61
C TYR A 114 21.40 1.09 -26.47
N LYS A 115 20.38 1.38 -25.64
CA LYS A 115 20.52 2.27 -24.49
C LYS A 115 20.85 1.45 -23.24
N LYS A 116 19.98 0.50 -22.88
CA LYS A 116 20.06 -0.33 -21.66
C LYS A 116 20.78 -1.67 -21.85
N ASP A 117 21.47 -1.88 -22.97
CA ASP A 117 22.14 -3.16 -23.25
C ASP A 117 23.43 -3.37 -22.48
N ASN A 118 23.78 -4.64 -22.30
CA ASN A 118 25.11 -5.01 -21.86
C ASN A 118 26.09 -4.81 -23.01
N LYS A 119 26.90 -3.73 -22.91
CA LYS A 119 27.90 -3.34 -23.92
C LYS A 119 29.00 -4.38 -24.11
N SER A 120 29.37 -5.10 -23.04
CA SER A 120 30.38 -6.18 -23.11
C SER A 120 29.83 -7.38 -23.87
N PHE A 121 28.61 -7.80 -23.54
CA PHE A 121 27.91 -8.87 -24.24
C PHE A 121 27.69 -8.54 -25.72
N ARG A 122 27.28 -7.31 -26.05
CA ARG A 122 27.11 -6.88 -27.45
C ARG A 122 28.40 -6.99 -28.26
N ARG A 123 29.54 -6.60 -27.67
CA ARG A 123 30.85 -6.68 -28.34
C ARG A 123 31.23 -8.10 -28.74
N THR A 124 30.90 -9.07 -27.87
CA THR A 124 31.21 -10.49 -28.09
C THR A 124 30.13 -11.22 -28.87
N ASN A 125 28.89 -10.69 -28.90
CA ASN A 125 27.73 -11.29 -29.55
C ASN A 125 26.95 -10.25 -30.39
N PRO A 126 27.57 -9.65 -31.44
CA PRO A 126 26.97 -8.52 -32.17
C PRO A 126 25.67 -8.88 -32.90
N GLY A 127 25.46 -10.16 -33.23
CA GLY A 127 24.24 -10.66 -33.89
C GLY A 127 23.10 -11.03 -32.95
N ILE A 128 23.29 -11.00 -31.63
CA ILE A 128 22.22 -11.33 -30.66
C ILE A 128 21.47 -10.05 -30.29
N ILE A 129 20.16 -10.06 -30.53
CA ILE A 129 19.26 -8.98 -30.12
C ILE A 129 19.22 -8.90 -28.59
N GLN A 130 19.42 -7.71 -28.05
CA GLN A 130 19.15 -7.40 -26.65
C GLN A 130 17.89 -6.55 -26.58
N ALA A 131 16.81 -7.04 -25.99
CA ALA A 131 15.52 -6.35 -26.02
C ALA A 131 14.84 -6.32 -24.64
N LEU A 132 14.01 -5.30 -24.42
CA LEU A 132 13.04 -5.28 -23.33
C LEU A 132 11.77 -6.03 -23.76
N VAL A 133 10.97 -6.47 -22.78
CA VAL A 133 9.63 -6.98 -23.01
C VAL A 133 8.64 -5.82 -23.03
N TYR A 134 7.86 -5.70 -24.09
CA TYR A 134 6.81 -4.70 -24.20
C TYR A 134 5.74 -4.93 -23.12
N ALA A 135 5.36 -3.86 -22.41
CA ALA A 135 4.47 -3.91 -21.25
C ALA A 135 4.99 -4.80 -20.09
N ASP A 136 6.32 -4.95 -20.01
CA ASP A 136 7.03 -5.59 -18.90
C ASP A 136 6.44 -6.98 -18.54
N GLU A 137 5.97 -7.20 -17.32
CA GLU A 137 5.39 -8.46 -16.85
C GLU A 137 4.24 -8.98 -17.72
N GLN A 138 3.42 -8.08 -18.26
CA GLN A 138 2.25 -8.45 -19.05
C GLN A 138 2.62 -8.96 -20.45
N GLY A 139 3.83 -8.63 -20.92
CA GLY A 139 4.38 -9.11 -22.19
C GLY A 139 5.15 -10.43 -22.07
N ALA A 140 5.16 -11.07 -20.90
CA ALA A 140 5.74 -12.39 -20.72
C ALA A 140 4.67 -13.40 -20.31
N LEU A 141 4.40 -14.37 -21.19
CA LEU A 141 3.45 -15.43 -20.92
C LEU A 141 4.18 -16.73 -20.64
N LEU A 142 4.08 -17.22 -19.40
CA LEU A 142 4.71 -18.46 -18.95
C LEU A 142 3.93 -19.68 -19.46
N ASN A 143 4.65 -20.68 -19.99
CA ASN A 143 4.07 -21.98 -20.33
C ASN A 143 3.88 -22.84 -19.07
N LEU A 144 2.63 -23.23 -18.82
CA LEU A 144 2.20 -24.19 -17.82
C LEU A 144 1.48 -25.36 -18.52
N ASN A 145 2.22 -26.42 -18.83
CA ASN A 145 1.68 -27.64 -19.46
C ASN A 145 0.89 -27.34 -20.77
N GLY A 146 1.49 -26.56 -21.67
CA GLY A 146 0.91 -26.21 -22.98
C GLY A 146 -0.05 -25.02 -22.97
N HIS A 147 -0.22 -24.41 -21.81
CA HIS A 147 -1.08 -23.26 -21.64
C HIS A 147 -0.27 -22.06 -21.19
N TYR A 148 -0.49 -20.92 -21.83
CA TYR A 148 0.23 -19.69 -21.56
C TYR A 148 -0.58 -18.77 -20.65
N THR A 149 0.06 -18.27 -19.60
CA THR A 149 -0.56 -17.39 -18.59
C THR A 149 0.44 -16.33 -18.14
N GLY A 150 -0.05 -15.20 -17.66
CA GLY A 150 0.76 -14.11 -17.11
C GLY A 150 -0.10 -13.13 -16.30
N LEU A 151 0.46 -11.96 -16.00
CA LEU A 151 -0.27 -10.92 -15.27
C LEU A 151 -1.53 -10.48 -16.05
N HIS A 152 -2.67 -10.37 -15.35
CA HIS A 152 -4.01 -10.07 -15.91
C HIS A 152 -4.61 -11.10 -16.88
N THR A 153 -4.03 -12.28 -17.03
CA THR A 153 -4.68 -13.33 -17.84
C THR A 153 -5.67 -14.12 -16.98
N SER A 154 -6.97 -13.81 -17.10
CA SER A 154 -8.03 -14.51 -16.37
C SER A 154 -8.25 -15.95 -16.85
N THR A 155 -7.84 -16.27 -18.08
CA THR A 155 -7.92 -17.62 -18.65
C THR A 155 -6.60 -18.01 -19.31
N LYS A 156 -6.09 -19.18 -18.94
CA LYS A 156 -4.98 -19.87 -19.59
C LYS A 156 -5.21 -19.96 -21.11
N MET A 157 -4.25 -19.46 -21.90
CA MET A 157 -4.34 -19.44 -23.36
C MET A 157 -3.73 -20.70 -23.96
N ASN A 158 -4.53 -21.43 -24.74
CA ASN A 158 -4.03 -22.56 -25.52
C ASN A 158 -3.02 -22.10 -26.58
N GLU A 159 -1.92 -22.84 -26.75
CA GLU A 159 -0.85 -22.51 -27.70
C GLU A 159 -1.35 -22.27 -29.13
N LYS A 160 -2.21 -23.17 -29.64
CA LYS A 160 -2.75 -23.07 -31.00
C LYS A 160 -3.57 -21.80 -31.18
N LYS A 161 -4.47 -21.51 -30.24
CA LYS A 161 -5.32 -20.31 -30.30
C LYS A 161 -4.49 -19.03 -30.25
N LEU A 162 -3.46 -18.99 -29.41
CA LEU A 162 -2.56 -17.83 -29.30
C LEU A 162 -1.77 -17.60 -30.60
N PHE A 163 -1.29 -18.67 -31.24
CA PHE A 163 -0.61 -18.58 -32.54
C PHE A 163 -1.56 -18.10 -33.64
N GLU A 164 -2.78 -18.63 -33.69
CA GLU A 164 -3.82 -18.20 -34.64
C GLU A 164 -4.16 -16.70 -34.46
N GLU A 165 -4.25 -16.23 -33.22
CA GLU A 165 -4.49 -14.81 -32.93
C GLU A 165 -3.32 -13.92 -33.35
N ILE A 166 -2.08 -14.30 -33.03
CA ILE A 166 -0.88 -13.59 -33.49
C ILE A 166 -0.83 -13.53 -35.01
N GLN A 167 -1.06 -14.66 -35.69
CA GLN A 167 -1.09 -14.73 -37.16
C GLN A 167 -2.22 -13.87 -37.74
N SER A 168 -3.41 -13.86 -37.13
CA SER A 168 -4.55 -13.06 -37.60
C SER A 168 -4.29 -11.56 -37.57
N VAL A 169 -3.49 -11.09 -36.59
CA VAL A 169 -3.16 -9.67 -36.42
C VAL A 169 -1.95 -9.27 -37.25
N THR A 170 -0.96 -10.15 -37.40
CA THR A 170 0.33 -9.85 -38.05
C THR A 170 0.41 -10.26 -39.52
N GLY A 171 -0.36 -11.27 -39.93
CA GLY A 171 -0.18 -11.98 -41.20
C GLY A 171 1.04 -12.93 -41.22
N GLU A 172 1.81 -13.00 -40.13
CA GLU A 172 3.04 -13.79 -40.06
C GLU A 172 2.77 -15.22 -39.57
N THR A 173 3.56 -16.16 -40.08
CA THR A 173 3.51 -17.57 -39.69
C THR A 173 4.69 -17.90 -38.78
N ALA A 174 4.43 -18.68 -37.72
CA ALA A 174 5.45 -19.12 -36.79
C ALA A 174 6.55 -19.94 -37.50
N ARG A 175 7.82 -19.63 -37.21
CA ARG A 175 8.99 -20.22 -37.87
C ARG A 175 10.08 -20.58 -36.87
N THR A 176 10.72 -21.72 -37.07
CA THR A 176 11.96 -22.08 -36.37
C THR A 176 13.11 -21.18 -36.82
N PRO A 177 14.22 -21.04 -36.06
CA PRO A 177 15.41 -20.30 -36.50
C PRO A 177 16.01 -20.77 -37.84
N SER A 178 15.72 -22.01 -38.25
CA SER A 178 16.08 -22.57 -39.57
C SER A 178 15.10 -22.21 -40.70
N ASN A 179 14.21 -21.24 -40.48
CA ASN A 179 13.14 -20.83 -41.41
C ASN A 179 12.12 -21.92 -41.76
N LEU A 180 12.03 -23.00 -40.98
CA LEU A 180 11.02 -24.03 -41.19
C LEU A 180 9.72 -23.63 -40.48
N PRO A 181 8.53 -23.88 -41.07
CA PRO A 181 7.25 -23.64 -40.41
C PRO A 181 7.19 -24.36 -39.05
N PHE A 182 6.83 -23.63 -38.01
CA PHE A 182 6.61 -24.19 -36.67
C PHE A 182 5.10 -24.24 -36.40
N ARG A 183 4.58 -25.43 -36.11
CA ARG A 183 3.16 -25.61 -35.77
C ARG A 183 3.02 -25.67 -34.26
N ALA A 184 1.93 -25.09 -33.76
CA ALA A 184 1.57 -25.21 -32.35
C ALA A 184 1.53 -26.69 -31.93
N ARG A 185 2.12 -26.97 -30.77
CA ARG A 185 2.22 -28.30 -30.20
C ARG A 185 0.86 -28.73 -29.65
N THR A 186 0.49 -29.97 -29.94
CA THR A 186 -0.67 -30.61 -29.33
C THR A 186 -0.28 -31.09 -27.94
N THR A 187 -0.86 -30.52 -26.90
CA THR A 187 -0.75 -31.10 -25.56
C THR A 187 -1.72 -32.24 -25.40
N THR A 188 -1.19 -33.45 -25.27
CA THR A 188 -1.94 -34.56 -24.71
C THR A 188 -1.95 -34.34 -23.20
N GLU A 189 -3.13 -34.11 -22.61
CA GLU A 189 -3.28 -34.27 -21.16
C GLU A 189 -2.98 -35.73 -20.84
N VAL A 190 -1.76 -36.00 -20.39
CA VAL A 190 -1.43 -37.31 -19.85
C VAL A 190 -2.21 -37.41 -18.55
N ASN A 191 -3.29 -38.20 -18.56
CA ASN A 191 -3.93 -38.68 -17.34
C ASN A 191 -2.91 -39.58 -16.61
N ILE A 192 -1.98 -38.96 -15.89
CA ILE A 192 -1.10 -39.69 -14.99
C ILE A 192 -2.01 -40.22 -13.89
N SER A 193 -2.20 -41.53 -13.86
CA SER A 193 -2.84 -42.21 -12.73
C SER A 193 -2.22 -41.67 -11.44
N ALA A 194 -3.05 -41.15 -10.54
CA ALA A 194 -2.62 -40.49 -9.32
C ALA A 194 -1.66 -41.42 -8.56
N LYS A 195 -0.37 -41.08 -8.53
CA LYS A 195 0.56 -41.70 -7.58
C LYS A 195 0.07 -41.29 -6.19
N THR A 196 -0.48 -42.24 -5.44
CA THR A 196 -0.86 -42.03 -4.04
C THR A 196 0.37 -42.09 -3.16
N ALA A 197 1.02 -40.94 -3.03
CA ALA A 197 1.76 -40.52 -1.85
C ALA A 197 1.59 -38.98 -1.77
N ALA A 198 0.83 -38.48 -0.80
CA ALA A 198 0.35 -37.10 -0.79
C ALA A 198 1.11 -36.23 0.23
N VAL A 199 0.97 -34.91 0.11
CA VAL A 199 1.22 -34.01 1.24
C VAL A 199 0.16 -34.32 2.31
N SER A 200 0.56 -34.93 3.42
CA SER A 200 -0.35 -35.30 4.51
C SER A 200 -0.73 -34.10 5.37
N SER A 201 0.24 -33.21 5.61
CA SER A 201 0.07 -32.01 6.43
C SER A 201 1.22 -31.05 6.18
N PHE A 202 1.05 -29.81 6.63
CA PHE A 202 2.15 -28.84 6.71
C PHE A 202 1.94 -27.92 7.89
N ALA A 203 3.04 -27.42 8.45
CA ALA A 203 3.03 -26.47 9.54
C ALA A 203 4.17 -25.44 9.40
N PRO A 204 3.92 -24.17 9.76
CA PRO A 204 2.62 -23.61 10.11
C PRO A 204 1.69 -23.46 8.89
N THR A 205 0.37 -23.39 9.10
CA THR A 205 -0.61 -23.13 8.03
C THR A 205 -0.70 -21.66 7.64
N THR A 206 -0.14 -20.78 8.48
CA THR A 206 -0.04 -19.34 8.28
C THR A 206 1.40 -18.93 8.54
N THR A 207 2.02 -18.19 7.63
CA THR A 207 3.43 -17.80 7.69
C THR A 207 3.69 -16.44 7.04
N ASN A 208 4.94 -15.98 7.07
CA ASN A 208 5.44 -14.81 6.37
C ASN A 208 6.41 -15.22 5.27
N ALA A 209 6.33 -14.55 4.12
CA ALA A 209 7.15 -14.83 2.94
C ALA A 209 8.44 -14.00 2.92
N GLY A 210 9.46 -14.53 2.24
CA GLY A 210 10.74 -13.84 1.98
C GLY A 210 11.63 -13.63 3.22
N THR A 211 11.22 -14.12 4.39
CA THR A 211 12.01 -13.99 5.63
C THR A 211 13.12 -15.04 5.71
N ILE A 212 13.99 -14.86 6.71
CA ILE A 212 15.01 -15.83 7.13
C ILE A 212 14.76 -16.34 8.56
N VAL A 213 13.59 -16.05 9.14
CA VAL A 213 13.25 -16.40 10.53
C VAL A 213 12.80 -17.86 10.55
N PRO A 214 13.41 -18.74 11.37
CA PRO A 214 13.05 -20.17 11.40
C PRO A 214 11.56 -20.45 11.67
N GLY A 215 10.88 -19.60 12.45
CA GLY A 215 9.45 -19.72 12.72
C GLY A 215 8.54 -19.52 11.50
N ASP A 216 9.05 -18.93 10.42
CA ASP A 216 8.30 -18.77 9.15
C ASP A 216 8.55 -19.93 8.17
N PHE A 217 9.46 -20.85 8.47
CA PHE A 217 9.76 -21.97 7.58
C PHE A 217 8.60 -22.96 7.59
N VAL A 218 8.22 -23.44 6.41
CA VAL A 218 7.13 -24.41 6.28
C VAL A 218 7.72 -25.81 6.27
N THR A 219 7.29 -26.63 7.21
CA THR A 219 7.57 -28.06 7.24
C THR A 219 6.41 -28.81 6.63
N ILE A 220 6.65 -29.45 5.49
CA ILE A 220 5.72 -30.24 4.70
C ILE A 220 5.95 -31.71 5.05
N SER A 221 4.91 -32.41 5.47
CA SER A 221 4.96 -33.85 5.78
C SER A 221 4.17 -34.63 4.73
N GLY A 222 4.65 -35.82 4.39
CA GLY A 222 4.00 -36.68 3.40
C GLY A 222 4.84 -37.92 3.14
N ALA A 223 4.76 -38.42 1.91
CA ALA A 223 5.60 -39.52 1.42
C ALA A 223 5.80 -39.39 -0.09
N GLY A 224 6.81 -40.05 -0.64
CA GLY A 224 7.05 -40.09 -2.08
C GLY A 224 7.67 -38.81 -2.67
N PHE A 225 8.20 -37.92 -1.83
CA PHE A 225 8.91 -36.72 -2.28
C PHE A 225 10.28 -37.04 -2.90
N GLY A 226 10.82 -38.24 -2.67
CA GLY A 226 12.16 -38.65 -3.04
C GLY A 226 13.22 -38.17 -2.06
N ALA A 227 14.36 -38.87 -2.01
CA ALA A 227 15.46 -38.54 -1.12
C ALA A 227 16.30 -37.32 -1.57
N SER A 228 16.28 -37.00 -2.87
CA SER A 228 16.98 -35.84 -3.42
C SER A 228 16.06 -34.61 -3.49
N PRO A 229 16.58 -33.40 -3.24
CA PRO A 229 15.80 -32.17 -3.36
C PRO A 229 15.14 -32.03 -4.74
N GLY A 230 13.82 -31.85 -4.71
CA GLY A 230 13.03 -31.52 -5.88
C GLY A 230 12.59 -30.07 -5.86
N THR A 231 11.30 -29.80 -6.09
CA THR A 231 10.76 -28.43 -6.09
C THR A 231 9.54 -28.28 -5.19
N VAL A 232 9.40 -27.12 -4.57
CA VAL A 232 8.14 -26.69 -3.95
C VAL A 232 7.72 -25.39 -4.63
N ALA A 233 6.61 -25.44 -5.36
CA ALA A 233 6.08 -24.31 -6.11
C ALA A 233 4.90 -23.68 -5.35
N PHE A 234 5.05 -22.43 -4.94
CA PHE A 234 4.04 -21.65 -4.22
C PHE A 234 3.21 -20.82 -5.19
N ALA A 235 1.97 -20.46 -4.83
CA ALA A 235 1.19 -19.48 -5.57
C ALA A 235 1.97 -18.16 -5.71
N ASN A 236 2.02 -17.59 -6.90
CA ASN A 236 2.75 -16.35 -7.15
C ASN A 236 1.94 -15.13 -6.69
N GLY A 237 2.49 -14.37 -5.75
CA GLY A 237 1.88 -13.17 -5.18
C GLY A 237 1.70 -12.05 -6.18
N ASP A 238 2.57 -11.96 -7.18
CA ASP A 238 2.63 -10.84 -8.13
C ASP A 238 1.52 -10.91 -9.20
N ASP A 239 0.90 -12.08 -9.39
CA ASP A 239 -0.16 -12.30 -10.39
C ASP A 239 -1.47 -12.88 -9.83
N GLY A 240 -1.63 -12.83 -8.49
CA GLY A 240 -2.83 -13.34 -7.83
C GLY A 240 -2.90 -14.87 -7.75
N GLY A 241 -1.78 -15.58 -7.97
CA GLY A 241 -1.70 -17.03 -7.95
C GLY A 241 -2.01 -17.68 -9.30
N ALA A 242 -2.01 -16.92 -10.40
CA ALA A 242 -2.19 -17.43 -11.75
C ALA A 242 -1.02 -18.31 -12.18
N THR A 243 0.19 -17.98 -11.72
CA THR A 243 1.39 -18.81 -11.85
C THR A 243 1.88 -19.31 -10.49
N THR A 244 2.95 -20.11 -10.54
CA THR A 244 3.67 -20.54 -9.35
C THR A 244 5.12 -20.08 -9.40
N ILE A 245 5.69 -19.89 -8.20
CA ILE A 245 7.08 -19.52 -8.00
C ILE A 245 7.76 -20.53 -7.08
N THR A 246 9.00 -20.90 -7.41
CA THR A 246 9.84 -21.76 -6.56
C THR A 246 10.88 -20.92 -5.84
N PRO A 247 11.36 -21.35 -4.66
CA PRO A 247 12.54 -20.75 -4.03
C PRO A 247 13.69 -20.58 -5.04
N PRO A 248 14.24 -19.37 -5.20
CA PRO A 248 15.20 -19.06 -6.25
C PRO A 248 16.62 -19.57 -5.96
N VAL A 249 16.88 -19.96 -4.72
CA VAL A 249 18.19 -20.44 -4.27
C VAL A 249 18.04 -21.79 -3.57
N SER A 250 18.99 -22.70 -3.80
CA SER A 250 18.95 -24.05 -3.23
C SER A 250 18.99 -24.06 -1.70
N SER A 251 19.65 -23.07 -1.09
CA SER A 251 19.75 -22.87 0.36
C SER A 251 18.43 -22.52 1.06
N ASP A 252 17.35 -22.31 0.30
CA ASP A 252 16.01 -22.15 0.85
C ASP A 252 15.29 -23.49 1.09
N TYR A 253 15.77 -24.58 0.52
CA TYR A 253 15.38 -25.94 0.93
C TYR A 253 16.26 -26.34 2.13
N VAL A 254 15.78 -26.01 3.33
CA VAL A 254 16.50 -26.17 4.60
C VAL A 254 16.79 -27.65 4.90
N SER A 255 15.81 -28.51 4.65
CA SER A 255 15.98 -29.96 4.70
C SER A 255 15.02 -30.65 3.74
N TRP A 256 15.46 -31.78 3.17
CA TRP A 256 14.66 -32.59 2.26
C TRP A 256 14.84 -34.07 2.55
N SER A 257 13.73 -34.80 2.60
CA SER A 257 13.66 -36.26 2.68
C SER A 257 12.39 -36.73 1.98
N ASP A 258 12.24 -38.04 1.80
CA ASP A 258 11.06 -38.60 1.13
C ASP A 258 9.74 -38.26 1.85
N GLY A 259 9.77 -38.13 3.19
CA GLY A 259 8.58 -37.88 3.99
C GLY A 259 8.48 -36.49 4.64
N SER A 260 9.52 -35.66 4.52
CA SER A 260 9.56 -34.34 5.15
C SER A 260 10.42 -33.36 4.39
N ILE A 261 9.89 -32.15 4.17
CA ILE A 261 10.59 -31.03 3.54
C ILE A 261 10.44 -29.82 4.46
N THR A 262 11.53 -29.15 4.82
CA THR A 262 11.48 -27.82 5.46
C THR A 262 12.01 -26.80 4.46
N VAL A 263 11.19 -25.80 4.14
CA VAL A 263 11.46 -24.84 3.07
C VAL A 263 11.14 -23.41 3.50
N LYS A 264 11.97 -22.45 3.07
CA LYS A 264 11.68 -21.03 3.24
C LYS A 264 10.74 -20.56 2.14
N VAL A 265 9.64 -19.92 2.51
CA VAL A 265 8.67 -19.37 1.56
C VAL A 265 9.30 -18.18 0.81
N PRO A 266 9.34 -18.15 -0.54
CA PRO A 266 9.98 -17.08 -1.32
C PRO A 266 9.23 -15.75 -1.19
N SER A 267 9.92 -14.62 -1.40
CA SER A 267 9.34 -13.26 -1.26
C SER A 267 8.15 -12.99 -2.17
N ASN A 268 8.07 -13.64 -3.31
CA ASN A 268 6.99 -13.47 -4.28
C ASN A 268 5.90 -14.54 -4.10
N ALA A 269 5.88 -15.27 -2.98
CA ALA A 269 4.79 -16.20 -2.68
C ALA A 269 3.59 -15.47 -2.10
N GLY A 270 2.40 -15.84 -2.56
CA GLY A 270 1.13 -15.41 -2.01
C GLY A 270 0.36 -16.55 -1.33
N THR A 271 -0.80 -16.20 -0.77
CA THR A 271 -1.74 -17.17 -0.19
C THR A 271 -2.28 -18.10 -1.27
N GLY A 272 -2.16 -19.41 -1.07
CA GLY A 272 -2.63 -20.41 -2.03
C GLY A 272 -2.09 -21.81 -1.74
N ASN A 273 -2.52 -22.79 -2.53
CA ASN A 273 -1.95 -24.14 -2.46
C ASN A 273 -0.52 -24.12 -3.03
N PHE A 274 0.36 -24.92 -2.44
CA PHE A 274 1.68 -25.21 -3.01
C PHE A 274 1.71 -26.59 -3.63
N ILE A 275 2.68 -26.84 -4.51
CA ILE A 275 2.83 -28.09 -5.25
C ILE A 275 4.27 -28.60 -5.09
N VAL A 276 4.42 -29.81 -4.55
CA VAL A 276 5.71 -30.50 -4.45
C VAL A 276 5.96 -31.33 -5.71
N ASN A 277 7.14 -31.17 -6.32
CA ASN A 277 7.60 -31.89 -7.51
C ASN A 277 6.62 -31.84 -8.69
N GLY A 278 5.85 -30.76 -8.80
CA GLY A 278 4.81 -30.62 -9.83
C GLY A 278 3.68 -31.67 -9.75
N THR A 279 3.63 -32.45 -8.66
CA THR A 279 2.77 -33.63 -8.55
C THR A 279 1.86 -33.57 -7.32
N PHE A 280 2.40 -33.19 -6.16
CA PHE A 280 1.67 -33.29 -4.90
C PHE A 280 1.21 -31.91 -4.42
N THR A 281 -0.08 -31.63 -4.58
CA THR A 281 -0.70 -30.40 -4.11
C THR A 281 -0.96 -30.46 -2.60
N SER A 282 -0.77 -29.34 -1.90
CA SER A 282 -1.10 -29.22 -0.48
C SER A 282 -2.59 -29.49 -0.21
N PRO A 283 -2.95 -30.10 0.94
CA PRO A 283 -4.34 -30.44 1.27
C PRO A 283 -5.21 -29.19 1.55
N SER A 284 -4.57 -28.07 1.88
CA SER A 284 -5.21 -26.78 2.06
C SER A 284 -4.27 -25.64 1.62
N PRO A 285 -4.79 -24.42 1.43
CA PRO A 285 -3.95 -23.25 1.13
C PRO A 285 -3.02 -22.91 2.29
N LEU A 286 -1.78 -22.52 1.97
CA LEU A 286 -0.90 -21.82 2.89
C LEU A 286 -1.32 -20.34 2.93
N THR A 287 -1.52 -19.79 4.12
CA THR A 287 -1.80 -18.36 4.29
C THR A 287 -0.50 -17.60 4.43
N VAL A 288 -0.28 -16.61 3.56
CA VAL A 288 0.85 -15.67 3.65
C VAL A 288 0.33 -14.35 4.21
N ASN A 289 0.74 -14.00 5.44
CA ASN A 289 0.29 -12.77 6.09
C ASN A 289 0.87 -11.53 5.42
N TYR A 290 2.19 -11.53 5.24
CA TYR A 290 2.95 -10.50 4.56
C TYR A 290 4.22 -11.11 3.94
N SER A 291 4.90 -10.32 3.11
CA SER A 291 6.19 -10.68 2.53
C SER A 291 7.23 -9.59 2.77
N HIS A 292 8.47 -9.99 3.08
CA HIS A 292 9.64 -9.11 3.00
C HIS A 292 10.42 -9.42 1.73
N THR A 293 10.80 -8.39 0.98
CA THR A 293 11.75 -8.57 -0.11
C THR A 293 13.12 -8.92 0.44
N ASN A 294 13.94 -9.57 -0.39
CA ASN A 294 15.26 -10.07 -0.02
C ASN A 294 16.24 -9.90 -1.17
N ILE A 295 17.52 -10.11 -0.88
CA ILE A 295 18.58 -10.18 -1.89
C ILE A 295 19.03 -11.64 -1.98
N ASN A 296 19.28 -12.16 -3.18
CA ASN A 296 19.91 -13.47 -3.36
C ASN A 296 21.33 -13.25 -3.87
N SER A 297 22.34 -13.58 -3.07
CA SER A 297 23.71 -13.23 -3.39
C SER A 297 24.72 -14.33 -3.02
N THR A 298 25.83 -14.35 -3.76
CA THR A 298 27.05 -15.13 -3.49
C THR A 298 28.18 -14.27 -2.89
N PHE A 299 27.91 -13.01 -2.55
CA PHE A 299 28.89 -12.03 -2.08
C PHE A 299 29.72 -12.54 -0.88
N PHE A 300 30.99 -12.15 -0.80
CA PHE A 300 31.92 -12.57 0.26
C PHE A 300 32.17 -14.09 0.31
N ASN A 301 32.28 -14.70 -0.87
CA ASN A 301 32.68 -16.10 -1.09
C ASN A 301 31.68 -17.14 -0.56
N PHE A 302 30.38 -16.82 -0.51
CA PHE A 302 29.39 -17.90 -0.41
C PHE A 302 29.53 -18.81 -1.64
N SER A 303 29.74 -20.10 -1.41
CA SER A 303 29.89 -21.10 -2.47
C SER A 303 28.63 -21.28 -3.32
N THR A 304 27.48 -20.82 -2.82
CA THR A 304 26.19 -20.83 -3.50
C THR A 304 25.42 -19.55 -3.21
N SER A 305 24.45 -19.21 -4.05
CA SER A 305 23.58 -18.08 -3.78
C SER A 305 22.72 -18.34 -2.55
N THR A 306 22.61 -17.36 -1.68
CA THR A 306 21.86 -17.46 -0.42
C THR A 306 20.92 -16.27 -0.25
N ARG A 307 19.78 -16.52 0.40
CA ARG A 307 18.82 -15.48 0.75
C ARG A 307 19.39 -14.59 1.85
N GLN A 308 19.57 -13.33 1.54
CA GLN A 308 20.08 -12.29 2.42
C GLN A 308 18.95 -11.36 2.84
N ARG A 309 18.81 -11.19 4.17
CA ARG A 309 18.06 -10.07 4.74
C ARG A 309 18.88 -8.79 4.55
N TYR A 310 18.19 -7.67 4.33
CA TYR A 310 18.79 -6.34 4.36
C TYR A 310 18.11 -5.45 5.39
N TYR A 311 18.76 -4.33 5.72
CA TYR A 311 18.34 -3.39 6.74
C TYR A 311 18.05 -2.00 6.15
N LEU A 312 17.00 -1.34 6.66
CA LEU A 312 16.86 0.11 6.52
C LEU A 312 17.83 0.79 7.49
N ARG A 313 18.39 1.96 7.13
CA ARG A 313 19.49 2.61 7.87
C ARG A 313 19.28 4.11 8.01
N ASN A 314 20.09 4.73 8.85
CA ASN A 314 20.20 6.19 8.94
C ASN A 314 21.08 6.72 7.79
N MET A 315 20.48 6.89 6.61
CA MET A 315 21.15 7.38 5.40
C MET A 315 21.26 8.90 5.36
N ASN A 316 20.31 9.62 5.97
CA ASN A 316 20.21 11.08 5.91
C ASN A 316 20.86 11.81 7.11
N GLY A 317 21.53 11.08 8.00
CA GLY A 317 22.13 11.61 9.23
C GLY A 317 21.13 12.00 10.33
N ALA A 318 19.82 12.02 10.06
CA ALA A 318 18.76 12.33 11.03
C ALA A 318 17.80 11.15 11.28
N GLY A 319 18.32 9.94 11.09
CA GLY A 319 17.71 8.70 11.54
C GLY A 319 17.11 7.82 10.45
N GLY A 320 17.09 8.26 9.18
CA GLY A 320 16.42 7.50 8.12
C GLY A 320 16.70 8.02 6.71
N TYR A 321 15.65 8.30 5.93
CA TYR A 321 15.76 8.67 4.51
C TYR A 321 15.04 9.98 4.17
N ASP A 322 15.58 10.68 3.17
CA ASP A 322 14.99 11.90 2.59
C ASP A 322 14.49 11.58 1.20
N PHE A 323 13.19 11.73 0.98
CA PHE A 323 12.58 11.77 -0.33
C PHE A 323 12.60 13.21 -0.86
N LEU A 324 13.04 13.36 -2.10
CA LEU A 324 13.07 14.64 -2.81
C LEU A 324 12.12 14.56 -4.01
N TYR A 325 11.29 15.58 -4.20
CA TYR A 325 10.41 15.64 -5.36
C TYR A 325 11.18 16.12 -6.59
N ASN A 326 11.00 15.47 -7.75
CA ASN A 326 11.61 15.96 -8.98
C ASN A 326 11.11 17.37 -9.32
N THR A 327 12.06 18.29 -9.55
CA THR A 327 11.84 19.73 -9.73
C THR A 327 11.11 20.00 -11.05
N GLY A 328 10.02 20.75 -10.98
CA GLY A 328 9.24 21.16 -12.16
C GLY A 328 8.32 20.07 -12.72
N GLY A 329 8.60 18.80 -12.43
CA GLY A 329 7.70 17.66 -12.69
C GLY A 329 6.76 17.40 -11.53
N PHE A 330 7.11 16.42 -10.69
CA PHE A 330 6.28 15.99 -9.57
C PHE A 330 6.02 17.11 -8.55
N SER A 331 7.04 17.92 -8.26
CA SER A 331 6.94 19.01 -7.28
C SER A 331 5.94 20.09 -7.69
N ALA A 332 5.66 20.25 -9.00
CA ALA A 332 4.73 21.24 -9.51
C ALA A 332 3.25 20.82 -9.37
N ASN A 333 2.99 19.52 -9.17
CA ASN A 333 1.63 19.00 -8.97
C ASN A 333 1.30 18.95 -7.47
N THR A 334 0.64 20.01 -6.97
CA THR A 334 0.28 20.15 -5.55
C THR A 334 -0.65 19.04 -5.06
N SER A 335 -1.52 18.52 -5.92
CA SER A 335 -2.41 17.40 -5.59
C SER A 335 -1.64 16.09 -5.41
N ALA A 336 -0.68 15.81 -6.29
CA ALA A 336 0.18 14.63 -6.21
C ALA A 336 1.10 14.66 -4.99
N THR A 337 1.74 15.80 -4.73
CA THR A 337 2.61 15.97 -3.55
C THR A 337 1.82 15.83 -2.25
N ALA A 338 0.60 16.38 -2.17
CA ALA A 338 -0.27 16.20 -1.01
C ALA A 338 -0.70 14.73 -0.82
N ALA A 339 -1.00 14.02 -1.91
CA ALA A 339 -1.37 12.61 -1.86
C ALA A 339 -0.20 11.72 -1.40
N PHE A 340 1.00 11.94 -1.96
CA PHE A 340 2.21 11.24 -1.53
C PHE A 340 2.54 11.52 -0.07
N GLN A 341 2.42 12.77 0.39
CA GLN A 341 2.65 13.13 1.79
C GLN A 341 1.69 12.40 2.75
N ARG A 342 0.41 12.22 2.37
CA ARG A 342 -0.55 11.44 3.16
C ARG A 342 -0.17 9.96 3.21
N ALA A 343 0.22 9.38 2.08
CA ALA A 343 0.68 8.00 2.00
C ALA A 343 1.95 7.75 2.85
N LEU A 344 2.94 8.64 2.76
CA LEU A 344 4.16 8.61 3.57
C LEU A 344 3.86 8.77 5.07
N SER A 345 2.96 9.68 5.41
CA SER A 345 2.51 9.88 6.80
C SER A 345 1.80 8.64 7.35
N ASN A 346 1.06 7.90 6.52
CA ASN A 346 0.39 6.67 6.93
C ASN A 346 1.40 5.58 7.36
N TRP A 347 2.43 5.33 6.56
CA TRP A 347 3.52 4.42 6.94
C TRP A 347 4.29 4.91 8.17
N LYS A 348 4.65 6.20 8.21
CA LYS A 348 5.36 6.82 9.34
C LYS A 348 4.58 6.66 10.64
N THR A 349 3.28 6.97 10.66
CA THR A 349 2.45 6.91 11.87
C THR A 349 2.20 5.50 12.39
N ASN A 350 2.10 4.50 11.50
CA ASN A 350 1.79 3.14 11.91
C ASN A 350 3.02 2.27 12.20
N THR A 351 4.19 2.60 11.63
CA THR A 351 5.40 1.77 11.76
C THR A 351 6.59 2.52 12.36
N LEU A 352 6.45 3.82 12.61
CA LEU A 352 7.52 4.71 13.06
C LEU A 352 8.73 4.74 12.11
N ILE A 353 8.52 4.44 10.83
CA ILE A 353 9.57 4.58 9.81
C ILE A 353 9.97 6.05 9.63
N ASN A 354 11.26 6.32 9.74
CA ASN A 354 11.83 7.67 9.66
C ASN A 354 12.09 8.08 8.21
N TRP A 355 10.98 8.40 7.53
CA TRP A 355 11.00 9.06 6.24
C TRP A 355 10.59 10.51 6.36
N ARG A 356 11.27 11.37 5.63
CA ARG A 356 10.88 12.77 5.44
C ARG A 356 10.86 13.13 3.96
N VAL A 357 9.99 14.07 3.60
CA VAL A 357 10.11 14.80 2.34
C VAL A 357 10.93 16.05 2.66
N ASN A 358 12.02 16.28 1.92
CA ASN A 358 12.98 17.34 2.25
C ASN A 358 13.33 18.24 1.05
N GLY A 359 12.31 18.69 0.33
CA GLY A 359 12.47 19.62 -0.79
C GLY A 359 12.44 18.93 -2.15
N THR A 360 13.16 19.51 -3.11
CA THR A 360 13.15 19.08 -4.51
C THR A 360 14.55 18.80 -5.04
N THR A 361 14.65 18.05 -6.13
CA THR A 361 15.91 17.73 -6.82
C THR A 361 15.72 17.83 -8.33
N PRO A 362 16.71 18.27 -9.13
CA PRO A 362 16.65 18.15 -10.59
C PRO A 362 16.93 16.73 -11.08
N ASN A 363 17.43 15.85 -10.21
CA ASN A 363 17.76 14.48 -10.57
C ASN A 363 16.50 13.68 -10.95
N GLY A 364 16.71 12.70 -11.82
CA GLY A 364 15.71 11.73 -12.24
C GLY A 364 16.10 10.32 -11.79
N PHE A 365 15.51 9.31 -12.42
CA PHE A 365 15.76 7.90 -12.10
C PHE A 365 17.19 7.45 -12.48
N ALA A 366 18.06 7.29 -11.49
CA ALA A 366 19.43 6.81 -11.62
C ALA A 366 19.95 6.34 -10.26
N SER A 367 21.10 5.65 -10.20
CA SER A 367 21.81 5.35 -8.95
C SER A 367 22.74 6.51 -8.57
N ASP A 368 22.25 7.49 -7.82
CA ASP A 368 22.93 8.77 -7.57
C ASP A 368 22.96 9.24 -6.10
N ASN A 369 22.58 8.36 -5.17
CA ASN A 369 22.38 8.59 -3.74
C ASN A 369 21.23 9.55 -3.41
N VAL A 370 20.28 9.77 -4.32
CA VAL A 370 19.08 10.58 -4.10
C VAL A 370 17.85 9.69 -4.14
N ASN A 371 17.01 9.74 -3.10
CA ASN A 371 15.70 9.10 -3.15
C ASN A 371 14.73 10.04 -3.87
N VAL A 372 14.50 9.84 -5.18
CA VAL A 372 13.61 10.74 -5.95
C VAL A 372 12.18 10.21 -6.02
N VAL A 373 11.21 11.13 -5.89
CA VAL A 373 9.81 10.88 -6.25
C VAL A 373 9.48 11.69 -7.50
N MET A 374 9.07 11.01 -8.57
CA MET A 374 8.89 11.65 -9.87
C MET A 374 7.69 11.14 -10.67
N PHE A 375 7.20 11.98 -11.58
CA PHE A 375 6.45 11.49 -12.72
C PHE A 375 7.42 11.07 -13.82
N ASP A 376 7.22 9.88 -14.38
CA ASP A 376 8.05 9.30 -15.42
C ASP A 376 7.20 8.74 -16.56
N ALA A 377 7.24 9.43 -17.71
CA ALA A 377 6.51 9.05 -18.91
C ALA A 377 7.11 7.80 -19.61
N THR A 378 8.27 7.33 -19.16
CA THR A 378 8.97 6.17 -19.73
C THR A 378 8.63 4.85 -19.04
N LEU A 379 7.79 4.88 -18.00
CA LEU A 379 7.28 3.65 -17.37
C LEU A 379 6.60 2.74 -18.42
N PRO A 380 6.77 1.41 -18.31
CA PRO A 380 6.16 0.49 -19.27
C PRO A 380 4.65 0.66 -19.36
N SER A 381 4.09 0.45 -20.55
CA SER A 381 2.63 0.44 -20.72
C SER A 381 2.02 -0.60 -19.78
N GLY A 382 0.94 -0.22 -19.11
CA GLY A 382 0.37 -1.02 -18.05
C GLY A 382 0.81 -0.56 -16.67
N VAL A 383 1.94 0.12 -16.46
CA VAL A 383 2.44 0.45 -15.12
C VAL A 383 1.96 1.84 -14.66
N LEU A 384 1.40 1.92 -13.46
CA LEU A 384 0.92 3.14 -12.80
C LEU A 384 1.94 3.74 -11.84
N GLY A 385 2.66 2.88 -11.12
CA GLY A 385 3.69 3.22 -10.14
C GLY A 385 4.79 2.17 -10.16
N ARG A 386 5.99 2.57 -9.71
CA ARG A 386 7.15 1.69 -9.55
C ARG A 386 8.04 2.20 -8.43
N THR A 387 8.57 1.26 -7.65
CA THR A 387 9.58 1.51 -6.64
C THR A 387 10.85 0.74 -6.97
N THR A 388 11.98 1.45 -6.94
CA THR A 388 13.31 0.87 -7.11
C THR A 388 14.11 1.08 -5.84
N SER A 389 14.57 0.00 -5.22
CA SER A 389 15.49 0.05 -4.08
C SER A 389 16.87 -0.40 -4.51
N ARG A 390 17.90 0.35 -4.12
CA ARG A 390 19.30 0.03 -4.39
C ARG A 390 20.02 -0.29 -3.10
N PHE A 391 20.87 -1.30 -3.16
CA PHE A 391 21.47 -1.91 -1.99
C PHE A 391 22.97 -2.03 -2.13
N THR A 392 23.65 -1.94 -0.99
CA THR A 392 25.06 -2.29 -0.87
C THR A 392 25.27 -3.28 0.26
N GLY A 393 26.24 -4.17 0.08
CA GLY A 393 26.64 -5.21 1.01
C GLY A 393 28.06 -4.97 1.51
N GLY A 394 28.28 -5.26 2.79
CA GLY A 394 29.61 -5.34 3.40
C GLY A 394 29.79 -6.65 4.13
N ALA A 395 31.05 -6.99 4.42
CA ALA A 395 31.43 -8.19 5.14
C ALA A 395 32.78 -8.00 5.84
N ILE A 396 32.96 -8.65 6.98
CA ILE A 396 34.21 -8.68 7.73
C ILE A 396 34.50 -10.14 8.09
N PRO A 397 35.65 -10.71 7.65
CA PRO A 397 35.97 -12.11 7.97
C PRO A 397 35.99 -12.36 9.48
N GLY A 398 35.38 -13.44 9.94
CA GLY A 398 35.40 -13.84 11.36
C GLY A 398 34.50 -13.01 12.28
N THR A 399 33.68 -12.10 11.73
CA THR A 399 32.69 -11.31 12.49
C THR A 399 31.28 -11.67 12.00
N CYS A 400 30.31 -11.78 12.92
CA CYS A 400 28.88 -12.08 12.70
C CYS A 400 28.51 -13.57 12.48
N GLU A 401 28.33 -14.33 13.57
CA GLU A 401 27.96 -15.76 13.55
C GLU A 401 26.63 -16.10 12.85
N GLN A 402 25.77 -15.10 12.60
CA GLN A 402 24.44 -15.28 11.97
C GLN A 402 24.32 -14.62 10.58
N ALA A 403 25.34 -13.89 10.10
CA ALA A 403 25.32 -13.27 8.77
C ALA A 403 26.73 -12.86 8.33
N ASN A 404 27.37 -13.66 7.47
CA ASN A 404 28.69 -13.33 6.89
C ASN A 404 28.70 -12.02 6.06
N THR A 405 27.53 -11.42 5.83
CA THR A 405 27.36 -10.16 5.09
C THR A 405 26.24 -9.33 5.71
N VAL A 406 26.38 -8.01 5.75
CA VAL A 406 25.31 -7.06 6.10
C VAL A 406 24.93 -6.29 4.84
N TRP A 407 23.66 -6.34 4.46
CA TRP A 407 23.08 -5.60 3.33
C TRP A 407 22.21 -4.45 3.82
N CYS A 408 22.23 -3.31 3.14
CA CYS A 408 21.34 -2.20 3.44
C CYS A 408 20.81 -1.53 2.18
N VAL A 409 19.68 -0.84 2.32
CA VAL A 409 19.17 0.06 1.28
C VAL A 409 19.89 1.40 1.41
N TYR A 410 20.60 1.83 0.37
CA TYR A 410 21.23 3.15 0.36
C TYR A 410 20.39 4.20 -0.39
N GLU A 411 19.49 3.77 -1.27
CA GLU A 411 18.71 4.66 -2.14
C GLU A 411 17.39 4.02 -2.59
N ILE A 412 16.34 4.84 -2.72
CA ILE A 412 14.97 4.44 -3.06
C ILE A 412 14.35 5.47 -4.02
N ASP A 413 14.05 5.07 -5.25
CA ASP A 413 13.28 5.88 -6.19
C ASP A 413 11.84 5.42 -6.29
N VAL A 414 10.92 6.37 -6.40
CA VAL A 414 9.49 6.13 -6.63
C VAL A 414 9.03 6.89 -7.88
N GLN A 415 8.61 6.16 -8.89
CA GLN A 415 8.15 6.69 -10.18
C GLN A 415 6.66 6.46 -10.33
N PHE A 416 5.94 7.45 -10.87
CA PHE A 416 4.53 7.34 -11.25
C PHE A 416 4.33 7.76 -12.70
N THR A 417 3.34 7.20 -13.39
CA THR A 417 3.00 7.73 -14.73
C THR A 417 2.40 9.15 -14.60
N PRO A 418 2.80 10.13 -15.44
CA PRO A 418 2.30 11.51 -15.37
C PRO A 418 0.78 11.59 -15.56
N ASP A 419 0.29 10.90 -16.58
CA ASP A 419 -1.12 10.68 -16.86
C ASP A 419 -1.37 9.18 -16.92
N PRO A 420 -2.50 8.65 -16.41
CA PRO A 420 -2.83 7.25 -16.62
C PRO A 420 -2.90 6.99 -18.13
N PRO A 421 -2.19 5.99 -18.68
CA PRO A 421 -1.97 5.90 -20.13
C PRO A 421 -3.18 5.30 -20.87
N VAL A 422 -4.35 5.26 -20.24
CA VAL A 422 -5.60 4.78 -20.82
C VAL A 422 -6.45 6.00 -21.19
N PRO A 423 -6.74 6.24 -22.48
CA PRO A 423 -7.58 7.35 -22.90
C PRO A 423 -8.92 7.38 -22.14
N GLY A 424 -9.23 8.52 -21.52
CA GLY A 424 -10.44 8.69 -20.71
C GLY A 424 -10.29 8.31 -19.22
N PHE A 425 -9.13 7.81 -18.79
CA PHE A 425 -8.81 7.58 -17.39
C PHE A 425 -7.87 8.65 -16.85
N THR A 426 -8.13 9.11 -15.62
CA THR A 426 -7.34 10.17 -14.97
C THR A 426 -6.98 9.80 -13.54
N TRP A 427 -6.01 10.50 -12.97
CA TRP A 427 -5.69 10.37 -11.55
C TRP A 427 -6.78 11.06 -10.71
N GLN A 428 -7.23 10.36 -9.67
CA GLN A 428 -7.83 10.98 -8.49
C GLN A 428 -6.74 11.04 -7.41
N PHE A 429 -6.38 12.23 -6.97
CA PHE A 429 -5.34 12.44 -5.97
C PHE A 429 -5.85 12.36 -4.53
N GLY A 430 -7.17 12.26 -4.33
CA GLY A 430 -7.78 12.27 -3.01
C GLY A 430 -7.84 13.67 -2.37
N PRO A 431 -8.47 13.81 -1.19
CA PRO A 431 -9.07 12.75 -0.38
C PRO A 431 -10.44 12.29 -0.90
N SER A 432 -11.01 12.93 -1.91
CA SER A 432 -12.25 12.48 -2.56
C SER A 432 -12.11 11.07 -3.15
N ALA A 433 -13.22 10.33 -3.19
CA ALA A 433 -13.24 9.01 -3.82
C ALA A 433 -13.01 9.11 -5.34
N PRO A 434 -12.34 8.14 -5.97
CA PRO A 434 -12.22 8.06 -7.42
C PRO A 434 -13.56 7.67 -8.07
N SER A 435 -13.85 8.20 -9.26
CA SER A 435 -14.92 7.66 -10.11
C SER A 435 -14.48 6.35 -10.79
N SER A 436 -15.41 5.64 -11.44
CA SER A 436 -15.08 4.44 -12.23
C SER A 436 -14.11 4.72 -13.39
N SER A 437 -13.90 5.96 -13.81
CA SER A 437 -12.92 6.34 -14.83
C SER A 437 -11.65 6.95 -14.22
N GLN A 438 -11.37 6.69 -12.94
CA GLN A 438 -10.21 7.24 -12.26
C GLN A 438 -9.42 6.15 -11.53
N PHE A 439 -8.10 6.29 -11.54
CA PHE A 439 -7.20 5.55 -10.67
C PHE A 439 -6.89 6.39 -9.43
N ASP A 440 -6.79 5.75 -8.27
CA ASP A 440 -6.52 6.46 -7.02
C ASP A 440 -5.03 6.61 -6.75
N PHE A 441 -4.47 7.79 -6.98
CA PHE A 441 -3.04 8.05 -6.84
C PHE A 441 -2.55 7.81 -5.42
N GLU A 442 -3.31 8.20 -4.39
CA GLU A 442 -2.91 7.99 -2.99
C GLU A 442 -2.79 6.50 -2.64
N SER A 443 -3.68 5.65 -3.18
CA SER A 443 -3.61 4.19 -3.01
C SER A 443 -2.39 3.57 -3.71
N VAL A 444 -2.04 4.06 -4.90
CA VAL A 444 -0.82 3.63 -5.60
C VAL A 444 0.42 4.09 -4.84
N ALA A 445 0.48 5.36 -4.41
CA ALA A 445 1.59 5.87 -3.61
C ALA A 445 1.76 5.12 -2.28
N LEU A 446 0.66 4.77 -1.60
CA LEU A 446 0.71 3.99 -0.36
C LEU A 446 1.28 2.58 -0.59
N HIS A 447 0.95 1.95 -1.73
CA HIS A 447 1.49 0.65 -2.13
C HIS A 447 2.98 0.70 -2.47
N GLU A 448 3.37 1.67 -3.32
CA GLU A 448 4.78 1.88 -3.69
C GLU A 448 5.64 2.13 -2.46
N LEU A 449 5.15 2.93 -1.51
CA LEU A 449 5.83 3.11 -0.24
C LEU A 449 5.91 1.82 0.59
N GLY A 450 5.01 0.85 0.41
CA GLY A 450 5.19 -0.48 0.97
C GLY A 450 6.38 -1.24 0.37
N HIS A 451 6.60 -1.13 -0.94
CA HIS A 451 7.82 -1.64 -1.58
C HIS A 451 9.08 -0.91 -1.10
N ALA A 452 9.02 0.42 -0.92
CA ALA A 452 10.10 1.21 -0.34
C ALA A 452 10.42 0.77 1.11
N HIS A 453 9.40 0.33 1.85
CA HIS A 453 9.54 -0.26 3.19
C HIS A 453 10.17 -1.66 3.11
N GLY A 454 10.24 -2.26 1.93
CA GLY A 454 10.79 -3.59 1.70
C GLY A 454 9.78 -4.72 1.82
N LEU A 455 8.52 -4.43 1.47
CA LEU A 455 7.43 -5.40 1.43
C LEU A 455 7.21 -5.92 0.01
N GLY A 456 6.90 -7.22 -0.11
CA GLY A 456 6.49 -7.85 -1.36
C GLY A 456 4.96 -7.86 -1.54
N HIS A 457 4.48 -8.29 -2.70
CA HIS A 457 3.05 -8.50 -2.94
C HIS A 457 2.48 -9.65 -2.10
N ILE A 458 1.19 -9.55 -1.80
CA ILE A 458 0.37 -10.62 -1.21
C ILE A 458 -0.89 -10.86 -2.03
N ILE A 459 -1.51 -12.02 -1.82
CA ILE A 459 -2.84 -12.34 -2.36
C ILE A 459 -3.85 -12.13 -1.23
N ASN A 460 -4.36 -10.90 -1.11
CA ASN A 460 -5.39 -10.54 -0.13
C ASN A 460 -6.17 -9.32 -0.63
N LEU A 461 -7.34 -9.57 -1.25
CA LEU A 461 -8.12 -8.53 -1.92
C LEU A 461 -8.48 -7.38 -0.97
N GLY A 462 -8.30 -6.14 -1.44
CA GLY A 462 -8.62 -4.93 -0.68
C GLY A 462 -7.58 -4.55 0.39
N LYS A 463 -6.36 -5.11 0.34
CA LYS A 463 -5.24 -4.75 1.20
C LYS A 463 -4.17 -3.98 0.44
N VAL A 464 -3.36 -3.19 1.16
CA VAL A 464 -2.42 -2.25 0.55
C VAL A 464 -1.34 -2.96 -0.24
N MET A 465 -0.83 -4.11 0.22
CA MET A 465 0.17 -4.87 -0.53
C MET A 465 -0.43 -5.93 -1.47
N HIS A 466 -1.75 -5.88 -1.71
CA HIS A 466 -2.31 -6.75 -2.73
C HIS A 466 -1.74 -6.38 -4.09
N TYR A 467 -1.40 -7.36 -4.93
CA TYR A 467 -0.91 -7.06 -6.27
C TYR A 467 -1.92 -6.24 -7.11
N ALA A 468 -3.20 -6.11 -6.69
CA ALA A 468 -4.32 -5.57 -7.44
C ALA A 468 -5.14 -4.41 -6.82
N LEU A 469 -5.40 -3.35 -7.62
CA LEU A 469 -6.33 -2.25 -7.38
C LEU A 469 -7.14 -1.95 -8.65
N SER A 470 -8.46 -2.03 -8.54
CA SER A 470 -9.36 -1.62 -9.61
C SER A 470 -9.54 -0.09 -9.68
N ASN A 471 -9.73 0.44 -10.88
CA ASN A 471 -10.23 1.81 -11.09
C ASN A 471 -11.53 2.04 -10.31
N GLY A 472 -11.76 3.27 -9.87
CA GLY A 472 -12.90 3.61 -9.00
C GLY A 472 -12.83 3.05 -7.58
N SER A 473 -11.70 2.43 -7.19
CA SER A 473 -11.48 1.94 -5.82
C SER A 473 -10.36 2.73 -5.15
N SER A 474 -10.44 2.89 -3.82
CA SER A 474 -9.37 3.49 -3.02
C SER A 474 -9.04 2.58 -1.83
N ILE A 475 -7.77 2.20 -1.69
CA ILE A 475 -7.18 1.46 -0.57
C ILE A 475 -6.11 2.35 0.08
N ARG A 476 -6.56 3.25 0.96
CA ARG A 476 -5.71 4.27 1.61
C ARG A 476 -5.47 4.01 3.09
N THR A 477 -5.77 2.81 3.57
CA THR A 477 -5.62 2.43 4.99
C THR A 477 -4.84 1.14 5.08
N LEU A 478 -3.73 1.16 5.83
CA LEU A 478 -2.92 -0.01 6.10
C LEU A 478 -3.73 -1.03 6.91
N SER A 479 -3.67 -2.29 6.50
CA SER A 479 -4.22 -3.38 7.29
C SER A 479 -3.28 -3.78 8.43
N ALA A 480 -3.78 -4.56 9.38
CA ALA A 480 -2.95 -5.09 10.47
C ALA A 480 -1.71 -5.85 9.95
N ASN A 481 -1.84 -6.57 8.84
CA ASN A 481 -0.71 -7.29 8.24
C ASN A 481 0.31 -6.35 7.59
N ASP A 482 -0.15 -5.28 6.93
CA ASP A 482 0.75 -4.26 6.36
C ASP A 482 1.57 -3.58 7.48
N ILE A 483 0.90 -3.24 8.60
CA ILE A 483 1.52 -2.63 9.80
C ILE A 483 2.49 -3.61 10.46
N ASN A 484 2.11 -4.88 10.62
CA ASN A 484 2.97 -5.91 11.21
C ASN A 484 4.22 -6.14 10.35
N ALA A 485 4.08 -6.14 9.03
CA ALA A 485 5.18 -6.30 8.10
C ALA A 485 6.19 -5.15 8.22
N GLY A 486 5.71 -3.90 8.20
CA GLY A 486 6.55 -2.72 8.35
C GLY A 486 7.18 -2.62 9.76
N THR A 487 6.43 -2.94 10.81
CA THR A 487 6.97 -2.98 12.19
C THR A 487 8.04 -4.05 12.35
N ALA A 488 7.87 -5.24 11.74
CA ALA A 488 8.89 -6.27 11.72
C ALA A 488 10.17 -5.81 11.00
N LYS A 489 10.03 -5.14 9.85
CA LYS A 489 11.17 -4.52 9.13
C LYS A 489 11.89 -3.49 10.01
N MET A 490 11.14 -2.60 10.66
CA MET A 490 11.71 -1.60 11.57
C MET A 490 12.42 -2.25 12.75
N SER A 491 11.85 -3.30 13.36
CA SER A 491 12.41 -3.98 14.53
C SER A 491 13.85 -4.47 14.30
N TYR A 492 14.13 -5.10 13.16
CA TYR A 492 15.51 -5.49 12.87
C TYR A 492 16.36 -4.36 12.26
N SER A 493 15.75 -3.34 11.65
CA SER A 493 16.47 -2.21 11.06
C SER A 493 16.95 -1.18 12.10
N THR A 494 16.29 -1.09 13.25
CA THR A 494 16.70 -0.25 14.39
C THR A 494 17.69 -0.95 15.31
N SER A 495 17.83 -2.26 15.17
CA SER A 495 18.79 -3.05 15.93
C SER A 495 20.22 -2.79 15.43
N ALA A 496 21.17 -2.73 16.36
CA ALA A 496 22.58 -2.65 16.00
C ALA A 496 22.99 -3.90 15.20
N THR A 497 23.67 -3.67 14.07
CA THR A 497 24.34 -4.74 13.33
C THR A 497 25.74 -4.95 13.91
N CYS A 498 26.27 -6.16 13.78
CA CYS A 498 27.61 -6.53 14.26
C CYS A 498 28.76 -5.65 13.69
N PHE A 499 28.54 -4.99 12.56
CA PHE A 499 29.36 -3.88 12.06
C PHE A 499 28.51 -2.95 11.18
N ASN A 500 29.04 -1.77 10.83
CA ASN A 500 28.42 -0.85 9.87
C ASN A 500 29.19 -0.93 8.53
N ALA A 501 28.57 -1.53 7.52
CA ALA A 501 29.17 -1.63 6.19
C ALA A 501 29.34 -0.25 5.54
N THR A 502 30.41 -0.06 4.77
CA THR A 502 30.60 1.14 3.95
C THR A 502 29.39 1.33 3.02
N GLY A 503 28.84 2.55 2.98
CA GLY A 503 27.63 2.86 2.21
C GLY A 503 26.31 2.58 2.93
N CYS A 504 26.32 2.02 4.15
CA CYS A 504 25.11 1.78 4.95
C CYS A 504 24.77 2.90 5.94
N GLY A 505 25.10 4.14 5.56
CA GLY A 505 24.80 5.33 6.34
C GLY A 505 25.54 5.38 7.68
N SER A 506 25.03 6.18 8.61
CA SER A 506 25.64 6.46 9.91
C SER A 506 25.34 5.41 11.00
N GLY A 507 24.54 4.39 10.68
CA GLY A 507 24.18 3.31 11.62
C GLY A 507 22.76 2.79 11.42
N PRO A 508 22.23 2.07 12.44
CA PRO A 508 20.85 1.59 12.45
C PRO A 508 19.84 2.71 12.21
N MET A 509 18.66 2.34 11.71
CA MET A 509 17.56 3.28 11.58
C MET A 509 17.14 3.78 12.98
N VAL A 510 16.76 5.05 13.08
CA VAL A 510 16.18 5.62 14.29
C VAL A 510 14.69 5.80 14.05
N LEU A 511 13.86 5.37 14.99
CA LEU A 511 12.41 5.53 14.89
C LEU A 511 12.03 7.00 14.68
N ALA A 512 11.06 7.24 13.82
CA ALA A 512 10.58 8.58 13.55
C ALA A 512 9.89 9.16 14.78
N THR A 513 10.09 10.45 15.01
CA THR A 513 9.21 11.22 15.89
C THR A 513 7.88 11.44 15.17
N LEU A 514 6.77 11.15 15.86
CA LEU A 514 5.43 11.44 15.35
C LEU A 514 5.03 12.86 15.71
N PRO A 515 4.34 13.60 14.82
CA PRO A 515 3.87 14.94 15.12
C PRO A 515 2.89 14.95 16.29
N LEU A 516 2.95 16.03 17.08
CA LEU A 516 2.06 16.24 18.20
C LEU A 516 0.62 16.25 17.69
N ARG A 517 -0.28 15.48 18.29
CA ARG A 517 -1.72 15.62 18.02
C ARG A 517 -2.42 16.09 19.28
N ILE A 518 -3.34 17.05 19.13
CA ILE A 518 -4.28 17.43 20.20
C ILE A 518 -5.14 16.19 20.50
N ILE A 519 -5.00 15.68 21.73
CA ILE A 519 -5.71 14.49 22.21
C ILE A 519 -7.10 14.89 22.72
N THR A 520 -7.17 15.98 23.48
CA THR A 520 -8.42 16.49 24.04
C THR A 520 -8.50 18.00 23.93
N PHE A 521 -9.70 18.54 23.71
CA PHE A 521 -9.97 19.97 23.81
C PHE A 521 -11.37 20.18 24.39
N ASN A 522 -11.42 20.90 25.51
CA ASN A 522 -12.62 21.11 26.32
C ASN A 522 -12.75 22.59 26.71
N GLY A 523 -13.98 23.01 26.96
CA GLY A 523 -14.33 24.38 27.31
C GLY A 523 -15.36 24.43 28.43
N GLU A 524 -15.20 25.39 29.33
CA GLU A 524 -16.01 25.58 30.52
C GLU A 524 -16.40 27.05 30.65
N TRP A 525 -17.71 27.32 30.75
CA TRP A 525 -18.20 28.65 31.11
C TRP A 525 -17.81 28.98 32.56
N MET A 526 -17.24 30.15 32.81
CA MET A 526 -16.88 30.60 34.15
C MET A 526 -17.80 31.69 34.68
N ASP A 527 -17.86 32.83 33.99
CA ASP A 527 -18.67 33.99 34.37
C ASP A 527 -19.11 34.80 33.13
N PHE A 528 -19.76 35.95 33.34
CA PHE A 528 -20.28 36.79 32.25
C PHE A 528 -19.22 37.16 31.20
N ASN A 529 -17.96 37.36 31.62
CA ASN A 529 -16.88 37.78 30.74
C ASN A 529 -15.83 36.69 30.52
N LYS A 530 -16.01 35.49 31.09
CA LYS A 530 -14.95 34.46 31.08
C LYS A 530 -15.41 33.08 30.66
N ASN A 531 -14.63 32.51 29.74
CA ASN A 531 -14.65 31.09 29.39
C ASN A 531 -13.25 30.51 29.57
N LYS A 532 -13.16 29.31 30.13
CA LYS A 532 -11.90 28.57 30.29
C LYS A 532 -11.82 27.45 29.30
N LEU A 533 -10.68 27.37 28.60
CA LEU A 533 -10.34 26.33 27.65
C LEU A 533 -9.19 25.50 28.21
N ARG A 534 -9.24 24.18 27.98
CA ARG A 534 -8.18 23.25 28.34
C ARG A 534 -7.96 22.26 27.21
N TRP A 535 -6.72 21.99 26.85
CA TRP A 535 -6.37 20.93 25.91
C TRP A 535 -5.17 20.13 26.39
N GLU A 536 -5.12 18.89 25.94
CA GLU A 536 -3.97 18.01 26.11
C GLU A 536 -3.45 17.58 24.75
N THR A 537 -2.14 17.41 24.66
CA THR A 537 -1.45 16.98 23.46
C THR A 537 -0.64 15.73 23.73
N GLY A 538 -0.29 14.99 22.67
CA GLY A 538 0.69 13.91 22.77
C GLY A 538 2.10 14.39 23.13
N TYR A 539 3.10 13.52 22.95
CA TYR A 539 4.52 13.89 22.96
C TYR A 539 5.01 14.04 21.52
N ALA A 540 5.67 15.15 21.20
CA ALA A 540 6.41 15.38 19.95
C ALA A 540 7.25 16.67 20.06
N ASP A 541 8.27 16.85 19.23
CA ASP A 541 9.17 18.02 19.27
C ASP A 541 8.86 19.09 18.21
N ASP A 542 7.75 18.96 17.49
CA ASP A 542 7.51 19.66 16.22
C ASP A 542 6.34 20.66 16.22
N VAL A 543 5.88 21.09 17.39
CA VAL A 543 4.87 22.17 17.51
C VAL A 543 5.52 23.51 17.83
N LYS A 544 5.23 24.49 16.97
CA LYS A 544 5.66 25.87 17.11
C LYS A 544 4.78 26.64 18.10
N ALA A 545 3.45 26.56 17.93
CA ALA A 545 2.49 27.29 18.76
C ALA A 545 1.07 26.73 18.65
N PHE A 546 0.22 27.03 19.65
CA PHE A 546 -1.23 26.83 19.57
C PHE A 546 -1.93 28.17 19.45
N ILE A 547 -2.75 28.34 18.42
CA ILE A 547 -3.61 29.52 18.28
C ILE A 547 -5.03 29.15 18.73
N VAL A 548 -5.49 29.76 19.81
CA VAL A 548 -6.88 29.67 20.25
C VAL A 548 -7.70 30.53 19.29
N GLN A 549 -8.69 29.94 18.65
CA GLN A 549 -9.65 30.67 17.82
C GLN A 549 -11.04 30.62 18.43
N LYS A 550 -11.81 31.70 18.26
CA LYS A 550 -13.21 31.78 18.70
C LYS A 550 -14.12 32.30 17.60
N SER A 551 -15.42 31.99 17.71
CA SER A 551 -16.46 32.33 16.74
C SER A 551 -17.83 32.45 17.42
N ASN A 552 -18.65 33.41 17.04
CA ASN A 552 -20.02 33.58 17.55
C ASN A 552 -21.10 32.92 16.66
N ASP A 553 -20.72 32.47 15.47
CA ASP A 553 -21.62 31.85 14.49
C ASP A 553 -21.24 30.40 14.14
N GLY A 554 -20.09 29.92 14.64
CA GLY A 554 -19.54 28.60 14.38
C GLY A 554 -18.97 28.43 12.97
N ARG A 555 -18.90 29.50 12.17
CA ARG A 555 -18.46 29.48 10.77
C ARG A 555 -17.20 30.32 10.57
N GLN A 556 -17.23 31.57 11.02
CA GLN A 556 -16.09 32.48 10.93
C GLN A 556 -15.33 32.48 12.26
N PHE A 557 -14.10 31.97 12.24
CA PHE A 557 -13.22 31.90 13.39
C PHE A 557 -12.13 32.96 13.30
N TYR A 558 -11.85 33.60 14.42
CA TYR A 558 -10.79 34.60 14.55
C TYR A 558 -9.88 34.27 15.73
N ASP A 559 -8.63 34.70 15.64
CA ASP A 559 -7.60 34.40 16.62
C ASP A 559 -7.88 35.17 17.92
N ALA A 560 -7.97 34.43 19.03
CA ALA A 560 -8.18 34.97 20.36
C ALA A 560 -6.87 35.06 21.16
N ALA A 561 -5.98 34.07 21.00
CA ALA A 561 -4.67 34.07 21.65
C ALA A 561 -3.70 33.11 20.97
N SER A 562 -2.40 33.35 21.17
CA SER A 562 -1.33 32.40 20.88
C SER A 562 -0.75 31.88 22.19
N VAL A 563 -0.72 30.57 22.36
CA VAL A 563 -0.14 29.89 23.52
C VAL A 563 1.10 29.14 23.03
N ALA A 564 2.26 29.68 23.40
CA ALA A 564 3.54 29.05 23.13
C ALA A 564 3.71 27.81 24.00
N ARG A 565 4.37 26.79 23.46
CA ARG A 565 4.80 25.64 24.25
C ARG A 565 6.17 25.93 24.87
N THR A 566 6.32 25.58 26.15
CA THR A 566 7.62 25.60 26.84
C THR A 566 7.98 24.18 27.29
N GLY A 567 9.16 23.70 26.86
CA GLY A 567 9.66 22.36 27.20
C GLY A 567 8.72 21.21 26.83
N ASN A 568 8.58 20.25 27.76
CA ASN A 568 7.81 19.01 27.61
C ASN A 568 6.36 19.11 28.12
N GLN A 569 5.79 20.33 28.15
CA GLN A 569 4.42 20.52 28.60
C GLN A 569 3.42 19.85 27.62
N THR A 570 2.55 18.98 28.14
CA THR A 570 1.50 18.28 27.38
C THR A 570 0.09 18.74 27.71
N LYS A 571 -0.08 19.58 28.75
CA LYS A 571 -1.38 20.11 29.19
C LYS A 571 -1.37 21.62 29.14
N PHE A 572 -2.39 22.20 28.52
CA PHE A 572 -2.49 23.63 28.29
C PHE A 572 -3.85 24.16 28.71
N SER A 573 -3.88 25.44 29.05
CA SER A 573 -5.13 26.14 29.37
C SER A 573 -5.08 27.59 28.95
N TYR A 574 -6.24 28.13 28.59
CA TYR A 574 -6.42 29.53 28.26
C TYR A 574 -7.73 30.03 28.87
N ILE A 575 -7.76 31.28 29.31
CA ILE A 575 -9.00 31.95 29.75
C ILE A 575 -9.27 33.08 28.76
N ASP A 576 -10.42 32.99 28.07
CA ASP A 576 -10.94 34.08 27.26
C ASP A 576 -11.67 35.06 28.18
N TYR A 577 -11.16 36.28 28.29
CA TYR A 577 -11.74 37.35 29.11
C TYR A 577 -12.70 38.27 28.34
N ASP A 578 -12.94 38.01 27.06
CA ASP A 578 -13.78 38.82 26.20
C ASP A 578 -14.96 38.02 25.63
N THR A 579 -15.76 37.44 26.52
CA THR A 579 -16.93 36.63 26.12
C THR A 579 -18.22 37.45 26.06
N ARG A 580 -18.28 38.60 26.75
CA ARG A 580 -19.39 39.58 26.77
C ARG A 580 -20.78 38.95 26.93
N GLY A 581 -20.87 37.82 27.61
CA GLY A 581 -22.11 37.12 27.85
C GLY A 581 -22.84 36.65 26.58
N ILE A 582 -22.13 36.27 25.53
CA ILE A 582 -22.74 35.56 24.38
C ILE A 582 -22.23 34.13 24.27
N ASP A 583 -22.92 33.33 23.46
CA ASP A 583 -22.51 31.97 23.16
C ASP A 583 -21.29 31.97 22.23
N TRP A 584 -20.33 31.08 22.50
CA TRP A 584 -19.07 31.03 21.76
C TRP A 584 -18.73 29.61 21.31
N TYR A 585 -18.21 29.51 20.10
CA TYR A 585 -17.50 28.35 19.58
C TYR A 585 -16.00 28.60 19.68
N TYR A 586 -15.25 27.61 20.11
CA TYR A 586 -13.79 27.65 20.19
C TYR A 586 -13.18 26.47 19.45
N ARG A 587 -11.97 26.65 18.93
CA ARG A 587 -11.10 25.57 18.44
C ARG A 587 -9.63 25.96 18.63
N ILE A 588 -8.75 24.99 18.63
CA ILE A 588 -7.30 25.21 18.60
C ILE A 588 -6.81 24.99 17.18
N LYS A 589 -6.01 25.92 16.67
CA LYS A 589 -5.19 25.78 15.48
C LYS A 589 -3.75 25.53 15.91
N GLN A 590 -3.28 24.30 15.79
CA GLN A 590 -1.89 23.93 16.06
C GLN A 590 -1.03 24.30 14.87
N ILE A 591 0.06 25.05 15.08
CA ILE A 591 1.05 25.36 14.05
C ILE A 591 2.29 24.49 14.30
N ASN A 592 2.68 23.70 13.31
CA ASN A 592 3.86 22.86 13.34
C ASN A 592 5.13 23.69 13.00
N LEU A 593 6.33 23.18 13.30
CA LEU A 593 7.60 23.87 13.02
C LEU A 593 7.81 24.13 11.51
N ASP A 594 7.25 23.30 10.65
CA ASP A 594 7.26 23.44 9.19
C ASP A 594 6.26 24.47 8.65
N GLY A 595 5.43 25.06 9.51
CA GLY A 595 4.41 26.06 9.16
C GLY A 595 3.05 25.48 8.78
N ASN A 596 2.91 24.15 8.66
CA ASN A 596 1.61 23.50 8.48
C ASN A 596 0.77 23.61 9.76
N PHE A 597 -0.54 23.40 9.62
CA PHE A 597 -1.44 23.49 10.76
C PHE A 597 -2.56 22.47 10.75
N ASP A 598 -2.98 22.09 11.96
CA ASP A 598 -4.11 21.21 12.23
C ASP A 598 -5.10 21.88 13.17
N TYR A 599 -6.37 21.49 13.11
CA TYR A 599 -7.40 21.96 14.03
C TYR A 599 -7.82 20.86 15.02
N SER A 600 -8.13 21.28 16.26
CA SER A 600 -8.93 20.45 17.18
C SER A 600 -10.38 20.34 16.69
N ASN A 601 -11.17 19.51 17.38
CA ASN A 601 -12.63 19.65 17.38
C ASN A 601 -13.05 21.06 17.84
N THR A 602 -14.25 21.48 17.44
CA THR A 602 -14.86 22.72 17.93
C THR A 602 -15.65 22.46 19.21
N VAL A 603 -15.45 23.29 20.23
CA VAL A 603 -16.22 23.27 21.48
C VAL A 603 -17.18 24.45 21.50
N PHE A 604 -18.45 24.19 21.81
CA PHE A 604 -19.46 25.22 22.03
C PHE A 604 -19.65 25.47 23.53
N ILE A 605 -19.56 26.73 23.95
CA ILE A 605 -19.79 27.17 25.33
C ILE A 605 -20.97 28.13 25.33
N LYS A 606 -22.07 27.71 25.96
CA LYS A 606 -23.28 28.51 26.14
C LYS A 606 -23.13 29.46 27.32
N ASN A 607 -23.56 30.72 27.18
CA ASN A 607 -23.62 31.64 28.31
C ASN A 607 -24.73 31.22 29.29
N LYS A 608 -24.37 31.05 30.57
CA LYS A 608 -25.31 30.69 31.64
C LYS A 608 -26.07 31.90 32.22
N GLN A 609 -25.67 33.15 31.95
CA GLN A 609 -26.38 34.34 32.47
C GLN A 609 -27.58 34.79 31.63
N THR A 610 -27.68 34.36 30.37
CA THR A 610 -28.82 34.61 29.48
C THR A 610 -29.87 33.49 29.55
N GLU A 611 -29.76 32.56 30.52
CA GLU A 611 -30.79 31.56 30.79
C GLU A 611 -32.10 32.25 31.22
N LYS A 612 -32.94 32.57 30.23
CA LYS A 612 -34.31 33.04 30.41
C LYS A 612 -35.19 31.96 31.02
N SER A 613 -34.85 30.70 30.79
CA SER A 613 -35.44 29.55 31.47
C SER A 613 -34.40 28.45 31.67
N LYS A 614 -34.56 27.69 32.74
CA LYS A 614 -33.79 26.49 33.06
C LYS A 614 -34.74 25.45 33.63
N ILE A 615 -34.65 24.23 33.14
CA ILE A 615 -35.45 23.11 33.65
C ILE A 615 -34.55 21.91 33.88
N TRP A 616 -34.74 21.25 35.02
CA TRP A 616 -33.95 20.09 35.41
C TRP A 616 -34.73 19.22 36.38
N ILE A 617 -34.37 17.93 36.47
CA ILE A 617 -34.90 17.03 37.50
C ILE A 617 -34.01 17.16 38.73
N GLY A 618 -34.62 17.44 39.88
CA GLY A 618 -33.96 17.41 41.18
C GLY A 618 -34.19 16.08 41.90
N SER A 619 -33.66 15.98 43.12
CA SER A 619 -33.84 14.81 43.99
C SER A 619 -35.33 14.54 44.29
N GLY A 620 -35.74 13.27 44.23
CA GLY A 620 -37.09 12.80 44.62
C GLY A 620 -38.18 13.05 43.57
N ASP A 621 -37.88 12.78 42.28
CA ASP A 621 -38.81 12.84 41.15
C ASP A 621 -39.49 14.21 40.97
N ARG A 622 -38.72 15.29 41.21
CA ARG A 622 -39.21 16.66 41.07
C ARG A 622 -38.63 17.35 39.85
N LEU A 623 -39.49 17.92 39.01
CA LEU A 623 -39.11 18.79 37.91
C LEU A 623 -39.02 20.23 38.42
N ASN A 624 -37.81 20.76 38.46
CA ASN A 624 -37.54 22.14 38.84
C ASN A 624 -37.49 23.00 37.59
N VAL A 625 -38.26 24.08 37.59
CA VAL A 625 -38.42 25.01 36.50
C VAL A 625 -38.08 26.40 37.01
N TYR A 626 -37.11 27.03 36.37
CA TYR A 626 -36.78 28.43 36.53
C TYR A 626 -37.14 29.17 35.24
N ILE A 627 -37.85 30.28 35.36
CA ILE A 627 -38.15 31.19 34.24
C ILE A 627 -37.94 32.61 34.77
N ARG A 628 -37.04 33.37 34.14
CA ARG A 628 -36.79 34.76 34.51
C ARG A 628 -38.07 35.58 34.23
N ASN A 629 -38.55 36.30 35.23
CA ASN A 629 -39.76 37.14 35.19
C ASN A 629 -41.10 36.37 34.99
N ALA A 630 -41.20 35.10 35.37
CA ALA A 630 -42.49 34.39 35.40
C ALA A 630 -43.48 34.88 36.48
N ASN A 631 -43.09 35.86 37.30
CA ASN A 631 -43.99 36.50 38.28
C ASN A 631 -45.01 37.45 37.62
N VAL A 632 -44.83 37.80 36.34
CA VAL A 632 -45.64 38.81 35.62
C VAL A 632 -46.51 38.20 34.52
N SER A 633 -46.46 36.88 34.30
CA SER A 633 -47.24 36.15 33.29
C SER A 633 -47.34 34.66 33.64
N ILE A 634 -48.47 34.01 33.32
CA ILE A 634 -48.66 32.57 33.55
C ILE A 634 -48.12 31.79 32.34
N PHE A 635 -47.18 30.88 32.57
CA PHE A 635 -46.67 29.95 31.56
C PHE A 635 -47.33 28.57 31.71
N SER A 636 -47.74 27.93 30.61
CA SER A 636 -48.09 26.51 30.56
C SER A 636 -46.83 25.69 30.26
N LEU A 637 -46.43 24.84 31.20
CA LEU A 637 -45.45 23.78 31.02
C LEU A 637 -46.17 22.50 30.59
N LYS A 638 -45.74 21.90 29.49
CA LYS A 638 -46.14 20.57 29.02
C LYS A 638 -44.93 19.67 28.92
N LEU A 639 -45.05 18.44 29.43
CA LEU A 639 -44.02 17.41 29.32
C LEU A 639 -44.56 16.26 28.46
N TYR A 640 -43.73 15.76 27.55
CA TYR A 640 -44.07 14.72 26.57
C TYR A 640 -43.07 13.57 26.64
N ASN A 641 -43.54 12.35 26.37
CA ASN A 641 -42.66 11.21 26.13
C ASN A 641 -42.07 11.25 24.71
N ILE A 642 -41.23 10.28 24.36
CA ILE A 642 -40.58 10.20 23.04
C ILE A 642 -41.56 9.98 21.87
N THR A 643 -42.79 9.50 22.13
CA THR A 643 -43.81 9.33 21.10
C THR A 643 -44.70 10.56 20.93
N GLY A 644 -44.40 11.66 21.65
CA GLY A 644 -45.17 12.91 21.59
C GLY A 644 -46.43 12.91 22.46
N GLN A 645 -46.63 11.88 23.28
CA GLN A 645 -47.76 11.76 24.19
C GLN A 645 -47.57 12.69 25.40
N LEU A 646 -48.57 13.52 25.71
CA LEU A 646 -48.56 14.43 26.85
C LEU A 646 -48.59 13.64 28.16
N ILE A 647 -47.60 13.87 29.02
CA ILE A 647 -47.44 13.23 30.33
C ILE A 647 -48.06 14.09 31.43
N THR A 648 -47.73 15.38 31.43
CA THR A 648 -48.25 16.32 32.42
C THR A 648 -48.27 17.73 31.85
N GLU A 649 -49.23 18.51 32.34
CA GLU A 649 -49.34 19.94 32.07
C GLU A 649 -49.48 20.67 33.41
N SER A 650 -48.78 21.80 33.55
CA SER A 650 -48.79 22.60 34.79
C SER A 650 -48.67 24.08 34.47
N LYS A 651 -49.33 24.92 35.27
CA LYS A 651 -49.20 26.38 35.18
C LYS A 651 -48.08 26.85 36.10
N ILE A 652 -47.16 27.65 35.55
CA ILE A 652 -46.04 28.28 36.26
C ILE A 652 -46.33 29.78 36.35
N ASN A 653 -46.37 30.31 37.57
CA ASN A 653 -46.66 31.72 37.87
C ASN A 653 -45.64 32.34 38.83
N SER A 654 -44.49 31.69 39.00
CA SER A 654 -43.38 32.14 39.83
C SER A 654 -42.07 31.88 39.09
N ASN A 655 -41.07 32.71 39.35
CA ASN A 655 -39.74 32.57 38.75
C ASN A 655 -39.11 31.19 38.99
N TYR A 656 -39.51 30.51 40.07
CA TYR A 656 -39.08 29.16 40.40
C TYR A 656 -40.29 28.31 40.81
N SER A 657 -40.45 27.14 40.19
CA SER A 657 -41.49 26.16 40.51
C SER A 657 -40.90 24.76 40.55
N SER A 658 -41.35 23.94 41.50
CA SER A 658 -40.92 22.56 41.65
C SER A 658 -42.13 21.63 41.64
N LEU A 659 -42.29 20.88 40.54
CA LEU A 659 -43.44 20.02 40.27
C LEU A 659 -43.09 18.57 40.57
N LYS A 660 -43.96 17.85 41.28
CA LYS A 660 -43.81 16.40 41.44
C LYS A 660 -44.17 15.73 40.11
N LEU A 661 -43.25 14.93 39.57
CA LEU A 661 -43.51 14.15 38.38
C LEU A 661 -44.36 12.92 38.74
N PRO A 662 -45.25 12.46 37.84
CA PRO A 662 -45.78 11.11 37.93
C PRO A 662 -44.63 10.10 37.78
N SER A 663 -44.84 8.85 38.19
CA SER A 663 -43.82 7.81 38.02
C SER A 663 -43.41 7.69 36.55
N LEU A 664 -42.19 8.14 36.22
CA LEU A 664 -41.64 8.12 34.87
C LEU A 664 -40.69 6.92 34.73
N SER A 665 -40.66 6.31 33.54
CA SER A 665 -39.60 5.39 33.16
C SER A 665 -38.28 6.15 32.92
N THR A 666 -37.14 5.50 33.13
CA THR A 666 -35.85 6.06 32.72
C THR A 666 -35.82 6.33 31.21
N GLY A 667 -35.45 7.54 30.79
CA GLY A 667 -35.43 7.89 29.37
C GLY A 667 -35.43 9.39 29.06
N ILE A 668 -35.64 9.68 27.76
CA ILE A 668 -35.69 11.05 27.22
C ILE A 668 -37.13 11.56 27.24
N TYR A 669 -37.30 12.79 27.70
CA TYR A 669 -38.56 13.51 27.72
C TYR A 669 -38.40 14.86 27.02
N TYR A 670 -39.47 15.37 26.44
CA TYR A 670 -39.50 16.69 25.80
C TYR A 670 -40.38 17.61 26.60
N TYR A 671 -39.98 18.86 26.81
CA TYR A 671 -40.80 19.86 27.45
C TYR A 671 -41.09 21.03 26.51
N SER A 672 -42.23 21.67 26.73
CA SER A 672 -42.61 22.95 26.14
C SER A 672 -43.16 23.86 27.24
N ILE A 673 -42.74 25.11 27.26
CA ILE A 673 -43.15 26.15 28.21
C ILE A 673 -43.59 27.35 27.39
N SER A 674 -44.83 27.81 27.55
CA SER A 674 -45.37 28.91 26.74
C SER A 674 -46.32 29.80 27.52
N ASN A 675 -46.28 31.12 27.29
CA ASN A 675 -47.31 32.08 27.72
C ASN A 675 -48.05 32.71 26.52
N GLY A 676 -47.88 32.17 25.31
CA GLY A 676 -48.43 32.70 24.05
C GLY A 676 -47.54 33.71 23.32
N SER A 677 -46.65 34.43 24.01
CA SER A 677 -45.69 35.37 23.41
C SER A 677 -44.24 34.84 23.45
N GLU A 678 -43.87 34.14 24.51
CA GLU A 678 -42.60 33.46 24.69
C GLU A 678 -42.80 31.95 24.70
N ASN A 679 -41.91 31.23 24.01
CA ASN A 679 -41.90 29.77 23.93
C ASN A 679 -40.50 29.23 24.25
N TYR A 680 -40.41 28.30 25.18
CA TYR A 680 -39.20 27.55 25.50
C TYR A 680 -39.47 26.07 25.34
N SER A 681 -38.59 25.34 24.67
CA SER A 681 -38.69 23.88 24.54
C SER A 681 -37.32 23.24 24.65
N GLY A 682 -37.30 21.94 24.96
CA GLY A 682 -36.05 21.22 25.08
C GLY A 682 -36.24 19.76 25.45
N LYS A 683 -35.10 19.09 25.67
CA LYS A 683 -35.04 17.69 26.10
C LYS A 683 -34.57 17.59 27.54
N LEU A 684 -35.05 16.58 28.24
CA LEU A 684 -34.80 16.28 29.64
C LEU A 684 -34.51 14.77 29.75
N PHE A 685 -33.48 14.40 30.51
CA PHE A 685 -33.16 13.00 30.78
C PHE A 685 -33.58 12.66 32.21
N TYR A 686 -34.37 11.62 32.39
CA TYR A 686 -34.82 11.12 33.69
C TYR A 686 -34.21 9.74 33.94
N GLY A 687 -33.51 9.57 35.08
CA GLY A 687 -32.70 8.39 35.43
C GLY A 687 -31.25 8.76 35.78
N GLU A 688 -30.49 7.84 36.38
CA GLU A 688 -29.09 8.08 36.76
C GLU A 688 -28.23 8.40 35.51
N GLN A 689 -27.41 9.47 35.61
CA GLN A 689 -26.42 9.87 34.62
C GLN A 689 -25.10 9.13 34.83
#